data_AF-A0AAV4SNA7-F1
#
_entry.id   AF-A0AAV4SNA7-F1
#
_cell.length_a   1.000
_cell.length_b   1.000
_cell.length_c   1.000
_cell.angle_alpha   90.00
_cell.angle_beta   90.00
_cell.angle_gamma   90.00
#
_symmetry.space_group_name_H-M   'P 1'
#
loop_
_entity.id
_entity.type
_entity.pdbx_description
1 polymer ?
#
loop_
_entity_poly.entity_id
_entity_poly.type
_entity_poly.pdbx_seq_one_letter_code
_entity_poly.pdbx_strand_id
1 'polypeptide(L)'
;MEAMDICVATIKEISYLVINHPIYSSIGVVVCVFSLLKFYCRLTLGVCDCDAELSGKTVLITGASDAETCTTSRDYYVIFIMRNEKQKRNSPILELASKHQVSIIALQETKLNTRHRLRVKGYNIVRQDRSSNGGGGLMFLIRDVYFQRIDRINTPRKSLESQGITVLSRKHNNNINIFNLYHPPNNQKLDLDALEGLFTNATVLIGDLNAKHTAWGCALENNRGQDLENLSNDKAFLFLNNGTHTYRSHSYNTTDALDLTISSPDLFPYCSWKVVDYVGSDHYPILIELDYDIKTYGNNNIYWNFKKANWTLFEENLNEQLQKNPITENLENEWFVFKHSIFTAAEGAVPRGKHKKTRPAFTNDSQDLQKLLAKREHLLQSHNLNDNTDARIELNKINAEIKREYCSIKQSNWQDLCKSLDYKTPNTRLWRLAKKLDKIQPQVENTNSIIGTNGTSTVNDKETADALGNYYSEESKLALGRENKKTGRATRKLIRSCRVPASNELFNIPITSSELLYAIQQLDFKKSPGPDGIGKAAAMDLARRKARVLLACRNKSKAERVAQEIRSATGSDNVVVKILDLCSFDSVRRCARDVLDTEQKLHILINNAGITGIGRNRREYTEDGCEKVMQSNHLGHFLLTALLLDLLKKSAPSRIINVSSDAYTFEKLDLNDMRNESVHSDIALYANSKLANILFTKELAHRLSGTGVTVNALHPGCVETNIMDGSEGVFATMTKILFATIAKTVEEGAQTTIHVSVDPRLERTSGKYFSDCKEVKLKGSSANDRTLAKRLFEISEKIVGESYPQS
;
A
#
# COMPACT_ATOMS: atom_id res chain seq x y z
N MET A 1 42.75 11.96 -6.33
CA MET A 1 43.05 11.76 -4.90
C MET A 1 42.77 13.06 -4.15
N GLU A 2 43.46 14.15 -4.46
CA GLU A 2 43.30 15.50 -3.87
C GLU A 2 41.87 15.88 -3.43
N ALA A 3 40.85 15.74 -4.30
CA ALA A 3 39.46 16.06 -3.93
C ALA A 3 38.87 15.18 -2.79
N MET A 4 39.29 13.91 -2.66
CA MET A 4 38.97 13.08 -1.48
C MET A 4 39.75 13.54 -0.25
N ASP A 5 41.03 13.85 -0.40
CA ASP A 5 41.89 14.26 0.72
C ASP A 5 41.41 15.58 1.33
N ILE A 6 41.02 16.54 0.48
CA ILE A 6 40.33 17.78 0.86
C ILE A 6 39.02 17.46 1.58
N CYS A 7 38.14 16.62 1.03
CA CYS A 7 36.88 16.26 1.70
C CYS A 7 37.10 15.62 3.08
N VAL A 8 38.08 14.72 3.22
CA VAL A 8 38.42 14.06 4.49
C VAL A 8 39.03 15.05 5.50
N ALA A 9 39.86 15.99 5.05
CA ALA A 9 40.40 17.06 5.89
C ALA A 9 39.27 17.99 6.41
N THR A 10 38.42 18.49 5.51
CA THR A 10 37.28 19.35 5.87
C THR A 10 36.29 18.65 6.81
N ILE A 11 36.00 17.35 6.61
CA ILE A 11 35.15 16.58 7.53
C ILE A 11 35.80 16.45 8.92
N LYS A 12 37.13 16.26 9.00
CA LYS A 12 37.86 16.22 10.28
C LYS A 12 37.84 17.56 11.01
N GLU A 13 38.13 18.67 10.32
CA GLU A 13 38.09 20.01 10.92
C GLU A 13 36.69 20.38 11.43
N ILE A 14 35.65 20.18 10.61
CA ILE A 14 34.28 20.49 11.04
C ILE A 14 33.85 19.61 12.22
N SER A 15 34.23 18.32 12.23
CA SER A 15 33.97 17.44 13.38
C SER A 15 34.68 17.92 14.65
N TYR A 16 35.94 18.35 14.54
CA TYR A 16 36.72 18.90 15.65
C TYR A 16 36.12 20.21 16.20
N LEU A 17 35.64 21.10 15.32
CA LEU A 17 34.97 22.34 15.70
C LEU A 17 33.62 22.09 16.40
N VAL A 18 32.83 21.13 15.92
CA VAL A 18 31.54 20.76 16.52
C VAL A 18 31.71 20.12 17.91
N ILE A 19 32.75 19.30 18.10
CA ILE A 19 33.01 18.63 19.38
C ILE A 19 33.51 19.62 20.45
N ASN A 20 34.35 20.60 20.07
CA ASN A 20 35.02 21.48 21.04
C ASN A 20 34.32 22.83 21.29
N HIS A 21 33.38 23.26 20.43
CA HIS A 21 32.71 24.56 20.57
C HIS A 21 31.17 24.46 20.45
N PRO A 22 30.43 24.39 21.59
CA PRO A 22 28.98 24.13 21.59
C PRO A 22 28.13 25.24 20.92
N ILE A 23 28.69 26.42 20.70
CA ILE A 23 28.05 27.53 19.99
C ILE A 23 27.77 27.19 18.51
N TYR A 24 28.56 26.28 17.91
CA TYR A 24 28.38 25.86 16.51
C TYR A 24 27.34 24.75 16.29
N SER A 25 26.54 24.41 17.31
CA SER A 25 25.43 23.44 17.28
C SER A 25 24.23 23.84 16.38
N SER A 26 24.43 24.77 15.45
CA SER A 26 23.42 25.21 14.48
C SER A 26 23.16 24.15 13.39
N ILE A 27 21.90 24.07 12.96
CA ILE A 27 21.41 23.13 11.94
C ILE A 27 22.22 23.25 10.62
N GLY A 28 22.77 24.43 10.31
CA GLY A 28 23.58 24.65 9.10
C GLY A 28 24.86 23.81 9.06
N VAL A 29 25.55 23.62 10.18
CA VAL A 29 26.79 22.81 10.23
C VAL A 29 26.46 21.34 10.00
N VAL A 30 25.40 20.85 10.65
CA VAL A 30 24.89 19.48 10.48
C VAL A 30 24.50 19.21 9.02
N VAL A 31 23.77 20.13 8.38
CA VAL A 31 23.41 20.03 6.95
C VAL A 31 24.65 20.07 6.05
N CYS A 32 25.66 20.87 6.37
CA CYS A 32 26.90 20.95 5.60
C CYS A 32 27.71 19.63 5.67
N VAL A 33 27.89 19.08 6.87
CA VAL A 33 28.54 17.76 7.08
C VAL A 33 27.82 16.67 6.30
N PHE A 34 26.49 16.57 6.40
CA PHE A 34 25.72 15.59 5.65
C PHE A 34 25.80 15.79 4.12
N SER A 35 25.92 17.03 3.64
CA SER A 35 26.07 17.33 2.21
C SER A 35 27.45 16.93 1.68
N LEU A 36 28.51 17.20 2.45
CA LEU A 36 29.87 16.73 2.14
C LEU A 36 29.96 15.20 2.19
N LEU A 37 29.30 14.55 3.16
CA LEU A 37 29.21 13.10 3.24
C LEU A 37 28.49 12.51 2.01
N LYS A 38 27.39 13.13 1.57
CA LYS A 38 26.67 12.74 0.34
C LYS A 38 27.56 12.84 -0.90
N PHE A 39 28.35 13.91 -1.00
CA PHE A 39 29.29 14.14 -2.10
C PHE A 39 30.43 13.11 -2.09
N TYR A 40 31.04 12.86 -0.92
CA TYR A 40 32.08 11.85 -0.74
C TYR A 40 31.59 10.43 -1.07
N CYS A 41 30.38 10.06 -0.61
CA CYS A 41 29.76 8.79 -0.96
C CYS A 41 29.55 8.66 -2.47
N ARG A 42 29.10 9.72 -3.15
CA ARG A 42 28.95 9.72 -4.63
C ARG A 42 30.27 9.61 -5.38
N LEU A 43 31.35 10.24 -4.89
CA LEU A 43 32.69 10.11 -5.46
C LEU A 43 33.36 8.75 -5.24
N THR A 44 32.80 7.90 -4.36
CA THR A 44 33.36 6.59 -4.01
C THR A 44 32.52 5.40 -4.49
N LEU A 45 31.43 5.65 -5.23
CA LEU A 45 30.58 4.60 -5.81
C LEU A 45 31.31 3.77 -6.85
N GLY A 46 31.17 2.45 -6.77
CA GLY A 46 31.59 1.54 -7.83
C GLY A 46 30.49 1.36 -8.87
N VAL A 47 30.72 1.86 -10.09
CA VAL A 47 29.95 1.56 -11.30
C VAL A 47 30.61 0.40 -12.03
N CYS A 48 29.87 -0.45 -12.76
CA CYS A 48 30.53 -1.42 -13.63
C CYS A 48 31.06 -0.75 -14.90
N ASP A 49 32.36 -0.89 -15.13
CA ASP A 49 33.12 -0.54 -16.34
C ASP A 49 33.02 -1.63 -17.43
N CYS A 50 32.02 -2.50 -17.35
CA CYS A 50 31.95 -3.74 -18.12
C CYS A 50 30.92 -3.68 -19.26
N ASP A 51 31.38 -3.80 -20.50
CA ASP A 51 30.53 -3.87 -21.71
C ASP A 51 30.28 -5.30 -22.21
N ALA A 52 30.34 -6.29 -21.31
CA ALA A 52 30.11 -7.70 -21.65
C ALA A 52 28.69 -7.94 -22.23
N GLU A 53 28.63 -8.53 -23.42
CA GLU A 53 27.41 -9.00 -24.07
C GLU A 53 27.03 -10.41 -23.56
N LEU A 54 25.73 -10.64 -23.39
CA LEU A 54 25.13 -11.85 -22.82
C LEU A 54 24.21 -12.58 -23.80
N SER A 55 24.40 -12.38 -25.10
CA SER A 55 23.67 -13.10 -26.15
C SER A 55 23.78 -14.61 -25.95
N GLY A 56 22.65 -15.32 -25.95
CA GLY A 56 22.58 -16.76 -25.66
C GLY A 56 22.84 -17.17 -24.19
N LYS A 57 22.99 -16.21 -23.26
CA LYS A 57 23.11 -16.47 -21.82
C LYS A 57 21.75 -16.29 -21.11
N THR A 58 21.31 -17.33 -20.42
CA THR A 58 20.12 -17.34 -19.56
C THR A 58 20.46 -16.94 -18.13
N VAL A 59 19.67 -16.04 -17.56
CA VAL A 59 19.85 -15.47 -16.21
C VAL A 59 18.56 -15.58 -15.41
N LEU A 60 18.59 -16.22 -14.24
CA LEU A 60 17.47 -16.25 -13.30
C LEU A 60 17.71 -15.25 -12.16
N ILE A 61 16.82 -14.28 -11.99
CA ILE A 61 16.91 -13.26 -10.94
C ILE A 61 15.65 -13.25 -10.07
N THR A 62 15.84 -13.45 -8.77
CA THR A 62 14.74 -13.48 -7.79
C THR A 62 14.37 -12.07 -7.34
N GLY A 63 13.08 -11.76 -7.22
CA GLY A 63 12.61 -10.50 -6.61
C GLY A 63 12.92 -9.24 -7.44
N ALA A 64 12.81 -9.35 -8.76
CA ALA A 64 13.03 -8.24 -9.69
C ALA A 64 11.80 -7.34 -9.92
N SER A 65 10.63 -7.70 -9.40
CA SER A 65 9.42 -6.85 -9.41
C SER A 65 9.20 -6.14 -8.07
N ASP A 66 8.68 -4.91 -8.10
CA ASP A 66 8.39 -4.02 -6.96
C ASP A 66 8.20 -4.73 -5.61
N ALA A 67 9.12 -4.48 -4.68
CA ALA A 67 9.07 -4.98 -3.31
C ALA A 67 7.98 -4.26 -2.51
N GLU A 68 6.73 -4.61 -2.77
CA GLU A 68 5.68 -4.43 -1.77
C GLU A 68 6.04 -5.30 -0.56
N THR A 69 6.17 -4.66 0.60
CA THR A 69 6.26 -5.37 1.88
C THR A 69 5.11 -6.35 2.00
N CYS A 70 5.32 -7.47 2.71
CA CYS A 70 4.32 -8.52 2.80
C CYS A 70 3.14 -8.18 3.73
N THR A 71 2.45 -7.06 3.49
CA THR A 71 0.98 -7.15 3.49
C THR A 71 0.62 -8.27 2.54
N THR A 72 -0.05 -9.30 3.04
CA THR A 72 -0.67 -10.32 2.19
C THR A 72 -1.67 -9.61 1.29
N SER A 73 -1.40 -9.58 -0.03
CA SER A 73 -2.47 -9.42 -1.03
C SER A 73 -3.25 -10.72 -1.09
N ARG A 74 -3.96 -11.00 0.00
CA ARG A 74 -5.19 -11.78 -0.02
C ARG A 74 -6.20 -10.82 -0.63
N ASP A 75 -6.76 -11.17 -1.77
CA ASP A 75 -7.79 -10.36 -2.43
C ASP A 75 -9.15 -10.52 -1.71
N TYR A 76 -9.13 -10.53 -0.37
CA TYR A 76 -10.27 -10.69 0.53
C TYR A 76 -10.95 -9.34 0.77
N TYR A 77 -12.00 -9.06 0.02
CA TYR A 77 -12.82 -7.86 0.21
C TYR A 77 -13.78 -8.11 1.37
N VAL A 78 -13.42 -7.61 2.55
CA VAL A 78 -14.36 -7.64 3.67
C VAL A 78 -15.52 -6.67 3.40
N ILE A 79 -16.73 -7.23 3.41
CA ILE A 79 -17.98 -6.52 3.70
C ILE A 79 -18.28 -6.65 5.20
N PHE A 80 -18.62 -5.54 5.85
CA PHE A 80 -18.91 -5.49 7.28
C PHE A 80 -20.34 -5.02 7.54
N ILE A 81 -21.18 -5.87 8.15
CA ILE A 81 -22.59 -5.57 8.46
C ILE A 81 -22.74 -5.15 9.93
N MET A 82 -23.44 -4.05 10.22
CA MET A 82 -23.99 -3.78 11.56
C MET A 82 -25.17 -2.79 11.58
N ARG A 83 -26.04 -2.98 12.57
CA ARG A 83 -27.01 -1.99 13.04
C ARG A 83 -26.35 -0.90 13.91
N ASN A 84 -26.84 0.33 13.86
CA ASN A 84 -26.26 1.48 14.59
C ASN A 84 -27.10 1.93 15.81
N GLU A 85 -26.92 1.29 16.98
CA GLU A 85 -27.62 1.68 18.20
C GLU A 85 -27.21 3.04 18.77
N LYS A 86 -28.13 4.04 18.68
CA LYS A 86 -28.30 5.26 19.50
C LYS A 86 -27.09 6.20 19.74
N GLN A 87 -25.85 5.81 19.48
CA GLN A 87 -24.65 6.59 19.75
C GLN A 87 -24.22 7.37 18.51
N LYS A 88 -24.04 8.69 18.67
CA LYS A 88 -23.54 9.59 17.63
C LYS A 88 -22.01 9.44 17.42
N ARG A 89 -21.50 8.21 17.35
CA ARG A 89 -20.06 7.88 17.47
C ARG A 89 -19.64 6.65 16.63
N ASN A 90 -19.24 6.89 15.38
CA ASN A 90 -18.68 5.87 14.47
C ASN A 90 -17.33 5.24 14.92
N SER A 91 -16.87 5.45 16.16
CA SER A 91 -15.49 5.14 16.57
C SER A 91 -15.18 3.64 16.56
N PRO A 92 -15.94 2.77 17.27
CA PRO A 92 -15.63 1.34 17.34
C PRO A 92 -15.76 0.65 15.98
N ILE A 93 -16.73 1.09 15.17
CA ILE A 93 -16.97 0.56 13.82
C ILE A 93 -15.75 0.80 12.92
N LEU A 94 -15.20 2.02 12.94
CA LEU A 94 -14.05 2.39 12.11
C LEU A 94 -12.73 1.81 12.63
N GLU A 95 -12.65 1.53 13.93
CA GLU A 95 -11.52 0.85 14.58
C GLU A 95 -11.52 -0.65 14.24
N LEU A 96 -12.66 -1.34 14.37
CA LEU A 96 -12.82 -2.73 13.97
C LEU A 96 -12.67 -2.90 12.43
N ALA A 97 -13.22 -1.97 11.64
CA ALA A 97 -12.96 -1.89 10.20
C ALA A 97 -11.49 -1.65 9.85
N SER A 98 -10.70 -1.05 10.75
CA SER A 98 -9.24 -0.94 10.58
C SER A 98 -8.50 -2.21 11.00
N LYS A 99 -8.92 -2.88 12.09
CA LYS A 99 -8.41 -4.19 12.54
C LYS A 99 -8.53 -5.26 11.45
N HIS A 100 -9.66 -5.28 10.74
CA HIS A 100 -9.96 -6.24 9.65
C HIS A 100 -9.80 -5.67 8.23
N GLN A 101 -9.12 -4.53 8.06
CA GLN A 101 -8.78 -3.92 6.75
C GLN A 101 -9.95 -3.71 5.77
N VAL A 102 -11.16 -3.53 6.30
CA VAL A 102 -12.45 -3.56 5.58
C VAL A 102 -12.59 -2.52 4.47
N SER A 103 -12.88 -2.94 3.24
CA SER A 103 -13.11 -2.01 2.11
C SER A 103 -14.53 -1.46 2.06
N ILE A 104 -15.53 -2.26 2.44
CA ILE A 104 -16.96 -1.92 2.35
C ILE A 104 -17.63 -2.16 3.70
N ILE A 105 -18.22 -1.13 4.28
CA ILE A 105 -19.05 -1.22 5.49
C ILE A 105 -20.49 -0.94 5.08
N ALA A 106 -21.41 -1.84 5.39
CA ALA A 106 -22.84 -1.67 5.22
C ALA A 106 -23.51 -1.51 6.59
N LEU A 107 -24.25 -0.42 6.78
CA LEU A 107 -24.95 -0.14 8.02
C LEU A 107 -26.46 -0.05 7.82
N GLN A 108 -27.19 -0.71 8.70
CA GLN A 108 -28.64 -0.72 8.78
C GLN A 108 -29.16 0.19 9.90
N GLU A 109 -30.41 0.63 9.76
CA GLU A 109 -31.15 1.44 10.72
C GLU A 109 -30.41 2.67 11.28
N THR A 110 -29.60 3.36 10.45
CA THR A 110 -28.56 4.34 10.85
C THR A 110 -28.97 5.48 11.78
N LYS A 111 -30.26 5.72 11.98
CA LYS A 111 -30.90 6.86 12.69
C LYS A 111 -30.53 8.25 12.16
N LEU A 112 -29.98 8.33 10.95
CA LEU A 112 -29.72 9.60 10.27
C LEU A 112 -31.00 10.16 9.63
N ASN A 113 -30.93 11.42 9.19
CA ASN A 113 -31.91 12.05 8.30
C ASN A 113 -31.19 13.10 7.43
N THR A 114 -31.90 13.67 6.45
CA THR A 114 -31.31 14.57 5.44
C THR A 114 -30.65 15.83 6.01
N ARG A 115 -30.96 16.21 7.26
CA ARG A 115 -30.34 17.33 7.97
C ARG A 115 -28.99 16.95 8.61
N HIS A 116 -28.75 15.66 8.88
CA HIS A 116 -27.46 15.18 9.39
C HIS A 116 -26.42 15.17 8.26
N ARG A 117 -25.26 15.79 8.49
CA ARG A 117 -24.11 15.79 7.56
C ARG A 117 -22.99 14.95 8.15
N LEU A 118 -22.85 13.71 7.66
CA LEU A 118 -21.78 12.80 8.08
C LEU A 118 -20.57 12.91 7.16
N ARG A 119 -19.36 12.89 7.72
CA ARG A 119 -18.12 12.78 6.94
C ARG A 119 -17.14 11.83 7.62
N VAL A 120 -17.03 10.62 7.07
CA VAL A 120 -16.01 9.64 7.45
C VAL A 120 -14.76 9.93 6.63
N LYS A 121 -13.68 10.34 7.27
CA LYS A 121 -12.46 10.80 6.59
C LYS A 121 -11.69 9.60 6.01
N GLY A 122 -11.74 9.45 4.70
CA GLY A 122 -11.07 8.35 3.97
C GLY A 122 -12.02 7.31 3.37
N TYR A 123 -13.33 7.50 3.51
CA TYR A 123 -14.36 6.68 2.87
C TYR A 123 -15.28 7.58 2.04
N ASN A 124 -15.69 7.09 0.87
CA ASN A 124 -16.87 7.57 0.16
C ASN A 124 -18.12 7.08 0.92
N ILE A 125 -19.24 7.80 0.80
CA ILE A 125 -20.49 7.49 1.51
C ILE A 125 -21.62 7.45 0.50
N VAL A 126 -22.37 6.34 0.47
CA VAL A 126 -23.64 6.22 -0.25
C VAL A 126 -24.72 6.07 0.82
N ARG A 127 -25.73 6.94 0.86
CA ARG A 127 -26.75 6.98 1.92
C ARG A 127 -28.17 7.02 1.37
N GLN A 128 -29.10 6.42 2.09
CA GLN A 128 -30.54 6.49 1.82
C GLN A 128 -31.27 6.72 3.13
N ASP A 129 -31.61 7.97 3.42
CA ASP A 129 -32.26 8.37 4.67
C ASP A 129 -33.79 8.19 4.61
N ARG A 130 -34.42 7.87 5.74
CA ARG A 130 -35.89 7.99 5.90
C ARG A 130 -36.31 9.46 5.97
N SER A 131 -37.44 9.80 5.34
CA SER A 131 -38.06 11.13 5.40
C SER A 131 -38.78 11.43 6.71
N SER A 132 -39.02 10.43 7.57
CA SER A 132 -39.70 10.55 8.85
C SER A 132 -38.85 11.24 9.94
N ASN A 133 -39.48 12.07 10.78
CA ASN A 133 -38.81 12.84 11.85
C ASN A 133 -37.91 12.02 12.80
N GLY A 134 -38.23 10.74 13.05
CA GLY A 134 -37.43 9.86 13.91
C GLY A 134 -36.08 9.40 13.33
N GLY A 135 -35.83 9.66 12.04
CA GLY A 135 -34.64 9.18 11.33
C GLY A 135 -34.59 7.66 11.10
N GLY A 136 -33.55 7.23 10.40
CA GLY A 136 -33.35 5.85 9.94
C GLY A 136 -32.88 5.84 8.49
N GLY A 137 -32.65 4.64 7.95
CA GLY A 137 -32.15 4.48 6.59
C GLY A 137 -30.83 3.70 6.52
N LEU A 138 -30.40 3.43 5.30
CA LEU A 138 -29.25 2.60 4.94
C LEU A 138 -28.03 3.44 4.57
N MET A 139 -26.84 2.90 4.79
CA MET A 139 -25.59 3.55 4.37
C MET A 139 -24.48 2.56 4.07
N PHE A 140 -23.78 2.76 2.95
CA PHE A 140 -22.46 2.22 2.70
C PHE A 140 -21.35 3.24 3.04
N LEU A 141 -20.26 2.76 3.64
CA LEU A 141 -18.97 3.46 3.69
C LEU A 141 -17.96 2.65 2.85
N ILE A 142 -17.40 3.25 1.81
CA ILE A 142 -16.60 2.55 0.79
C ILE A 142 -15.22 3.19 0.68
N ARG A 143 -14.15 2.41 0.75
CA ARG A 143 -12.78 2.85 0.47
C ARG A 143 -12.04 1.86 -0.42
N ASP A 144 -10.98 2.35 -1.06
CA ASP A 144 -9.97 1.56 -1.79
C ASP A 144 -10.47 0.73 -3.00
N VAL A 145 -11.77 0.61 -3.24
CA VAL A 145 -12.41 -0.01 -4.42
C VAL A 145 -13.13 0.99 -5.33
N TYR A 146 -13.17 0.73 -6.64
CA TYR A 146 -14.04 1.42 -7.58
C TYR A 146 -15.45 0.86 -7.53
N PHE A 147 -16.44 1.75 -7.40
CA PHE A 147 -17.85 1.40 -7.36
C PHE A 147 -18.69 2.39 -8.18
N GLN A 148 -19.85 1.90 -8.61
CA GLN A 148 -21.00 2.66 -9.10
C GLN A 148 -22.18 2.47 -8.13
N ARG A 149 -23.10 3.42 -8.13
CA ARG A 149 -24.31 3.43 -7.28
C ARG A 149 -25.47 2.84 -8.09
N ILE A 150 -26.23 1.92 -7.51
CA ILE A 150 -27.46 1.40 -8.12
C ILE A 150 -28.63 2.25 -7.61
N ASP A 151 -29.15 3.12 -8.46
CA ASP A 151 -30.23 4.04 -8.07
C ASP A 151 -31.61 3.39 -8.12
N ARG A 152 -32.22 3.25 -6.93
CA ARG A 152 -33.61 2.84 -6.67
C ARG A 152 -34.10 1.62 -7.44
N ILE A 153 -34.06 0.47 -6.79
CA ILE A 153 -35.07 -0.57 -7.03
C ILE A 153 -36.43 0.04 -6.69
N ASN A 154 -37.36 0.01 -7.64
CA ASN A 154 -38.62 0.77 -7.55
C ASN A 154 -39.69 -0.04 -6.79
N THR A 155 -39.47 -0.25 -5.49
CA THR A 155 -40.32 -1.08 -4.64
C THR A 155 -41.75 -0.50 -4.52
N PRO A 156 -42.81 -1.20 -4.96
CA PRO A 156 -44.17 -0.68 -4.85
C PRO A 156 -44.64 -0.54 -3.40
N ARG A 157 -44.10 -1.37 -2.50
CA ARG A 157 -44.39 -1.35 -1.06
C ARG A 157 -43.22 -0.78 -0.28
N LYS A 158 -43.53 0.03 0.75
CA LYS A 158 -42.53 0.63 1.67
C LYS A 158 -42.10 -0.30 2.81
N SER A 159 -42.28 -1.62 2.67
CA SER A 159 -41.94 -2.61 3.69
C SER A 159 -40.45 -2.99 3.67
N LEU A 160 -39.81 -2.98 2.50
CA LEU A 160 -38.37 -3.23 2.36
C LEU A 160 -37.62 -1.93 2.08
N GLU A 161 -36.58 -1.63 2.87
CA GLU A 161 -35.55 -0.65 2.51
C GLU A 161 -34.40 -1.38 1.81
N SER A 162 -34.02 -0.92 0.62
CA SER A 162 -32.92 -1.48 -0.19
C SER A 162 -31.99 -0.38 -0.71
N GLN A 163 -30.69 -0.64 -0.72
CA GLN A 163 -29.65 0.23 -1.27
C GLN A 163 -28.59 -0.62 -1.98
N GLY A 164 -28.29 -0.34 -3.25
CA GLY A 164 -27.34 -1.13 -4.04
C GLY A 164 -26.08 -0.37 -4.48
N ILE A 165 -24.97 -1.11 -4.60
CA ILE A 165 -23.74 -0.66 -5.26
C ILE A 165 -23.22 -1.75 -6.20
N THR A 166 -22.66 -1.36 -7.33
CA THR A 166 -21.92 -2.26 -8.24
C THR A 166 -20.43 -2.00 -8.05
N VAL A 167 -19.70 -3.00 -7.58
CA VAL A 167 -18.24 -2.97 -7.43
C VAL A 167 -17.62 -3.45 -8.75
N LEU A 168 -16.72 -2.65 -9.32
CA LEU A 168 -16.17 -2.91 -10.65
C LEU A 168 -15.05 -3.96 -10.60
N SER A 169 -15.06 -4.93 -11.52
CA SER A 169 -13.95 -5.89 -11.69
C SER A 169 -12.81 -5.30 -12.53
N ARG A 170 -11.61 -5.88 -12.42
CA ARG A 170 -10.51 -5.64 -13.37
C ARG A 170 -10.74 -6.33 -14.72
N LYS A 171 -11.56 -7.38 -14.74
CA LYS A 171 -11.99 -8.08 -15.96
C LYS A 171 -13.30 -7.48 -16.43
N HIS A 172 -13.39 -7.14 -17.71
CA HIS A 172 -14.66 -6.67 -18.30
C HIS A 172 -15.77 -7.72 -18.10
N ASN A 173 -16.98 -7.24 -17.87
CA ASN A 173 -18.23 -7.99 -17.60
C ASN A 173 -18.37 -8.72 -16.24
N ASN A 174 -17.33 -8.79 -15.40
CA ASN A 174 -17.39 -9.55 -14.13
C ASN A 174 -17.70 -8.69 -12.87
N ASN A 175 -18.49 -7.63 -12.97
CA ASN A 175 -18.80 -6.74 -11.83
C ASN A 175 -19.65 -7.43 -10.75
N ILE A 176 -19.46 -7.06 -9.47
CA ILE A 176 -20.25 -7.59 -8.33
C ILE A 176 -21.32 -6.58 -7.92
N ASN A 177 -22.58 -7.01 -7.76
CA ASN A 177 -23.64 -6.22 -7.13
C ASN A 177 -23.74 -6.55 -5.63
N ILE A 178 -23.78 -5.53 -4.78
CA ILE A 178 -23.96 -5.66 -3.33
C ILE A 178 -25.17 -4.84 -2.91
N PHE A 179 -26.19 -5.50 -2.36
CA PHE A 179 -27.41 -4.86 -1.89
C PHE A 179 -27.51 -4.92 -0.36
N ASN A 180 -27.45 -3.75 0.27
CA ASN A 180 -27.78 -3.54 1.67
C ASN A 180 -29.31 -3.48 1.82
N LEU A 181 -29.86 -4.31 2.70
CA LEU A 181 -31.29 -4.49 2.91
C LEU A 181 -31.66 -4.26 4.39
N TYR A 182 -32.88 -3.79 4.63
CA TYR A 182 -33.49 -3.76 5.95
C TYR A 182 -35.01 -3.91 5.85
N HIS A 183 -35.58 -4.90 6.54
CA HIS A 183 -37.03 -5.02 6.75
C HIS A 183 -37.35 -4.80 8.23
N PRO A 184 -38.19 -3.81 8.61
CA PRO A 184 -38.53 -3.56 10.01
C PRO A 184 -39.32 -4.72 10.64
N PRO A 185 -39.26 -4.89 11.97
CA PRO A 185 -39.98 -5.94 12.71
C PRO A 185 -41.50 -5.68 12.87
N ASN A 186 -42.13 -4.96 11.94
CA ASN A 186 -43.60 -4.77 11.94
C ASN A 186 -44.31 -6.02 11.38
N ASN A 187 -45.65 -6.05 11.35
CA ASN A 187 -46.41 -7.18 10.80
C ASN A 187 -46.58 -7.16 9.26
N GLN A 188 -45.74 -6.45 8.50
CA GLN A 188 -45.84 -6.44 7.04
C GLN A 188 -45.21 -7.70 6.41
N LYS A 189 -45.82 -8.21 5.34
CA LYS A 189 -45.23 -9.26 4.50
C LYS A 189 -43.97 -8.75 3.80
N LEU A 190 -43.05 -9.66 3.57
CA LEU A 190 -41.87 -9.44 2.74
C LEU A 190 -42.31 -9.12 1.30
N ASP A 191 -41.66 -8.16 0.64
CA ASP A 191 -42.00 -7.75 -0.72
C ASP A 191 -41.22 -8.62 -1.72
N LEU A 192 -41.74 -9.81 -2.01
CA LEU A 192 -41.03 -10.84 -2.78
C LEU A 192 -40.70 -10.39 -4.19
N ASP A 193 -41.64 -9.74 -4.89
CA ASP A 193 -41.46 -9.12 -6.21
C ASP A 193 -40.25 -8.16 -6.23
N ALA A 194 -40.02 -7.44 -5.12
CA ALA A 194 -38.92 -6.49 -4.97
C ALA A 194 -37.58 -7.16 -4.62
N LEU A 195 -37.59 -8.36 -4.00
CA LEU A 195 -36.40 -9.19 -3.79
C LEU A 195 -36.03 -9.97 -5.05
N GLU A 196 -37.01 -10.48 -5.79
CA GLU A 196 -36.83 -11.19 -7.06
C GLU A 196 -36.00 -10.36 -8.05
N GLY A 197 -36.29 -9.06 -8.16
CA GLY A 197 -35.52 -8.12 -8.98
C GLY A 197 -34.06 -7.88 -8.53
N LEU A 198 -33.63 -8.40 -7.38
CA LEU A 198 -32.24 -8.35 -6.91
C LEU A 198 -31.44 -9.62 -7.22
N PHE A 199 -32.12 -10.75 -7.42
CA PHE A 199 -31.51 -12.07 -7.59
C PHE A 199 -30.91 -12.23 -9.00
N THR A 200 -29.83 -11.50 -9.26
CA THR A 200 -29.07 -11.48 -10.52
C THR A 200 -27.68 -12.10 -10.35
N ASN A 201 -27.05 -12.54 -11.45
CA ASN A 201 -25.67 -13.07 -11.41
C ASN A 201 -24.70 -12.09 -10.73
N ALA A 202 -23.63 -12.61 -10.14
CA ALA A 202 -22.63 -11.86 -9.40
C ALA A 202 -23.21 -10.92 -8.32
N THR A 203 -24.23 -11.38 -7.58
CA THR A 203 -24.89 -10.62 -6.51
C THR A 203 -24.66 -11.18 -5.11
N VAL A 204 -24.49 -10.29 -4.14
CA VAL A 204 -24.54 -10.55 -2.68
C VAL A 204 -25.60 -9.65 -2.03
N LEU A 205 -26.56 -10.26 -1.34
CA LEU A 205 -27.61 -9.59 -0.55
C LEU A 205 -27.24 -9.63 0.95
N ILE A 206 -27.37 -8.52 1.66
CA ILE A 206 -26.96 -8.41 3.07
C ILE A 206 -27.88 -7.53 3.93
N GLY A 207 -28.24 -8.02 5.12
CA GLY A 207 -28.78 -7.18 6.21
C GLY A 207 -29.85 -7.83 7.08
N ASP A 208 -30.45 -7.03 7.96
CA ASP A 208 -31.52 -7.44 8.87
C ASP A 208 -32.87 -7.50 8.13
N LEU A 209 -33.33 -8.72 7.83
CA LEU A 209 -34.62 -8.97 7.20
C LEU A 209 -35.73 -9.34 8.21
N ASN A 210 -35.43 -9.40 9.52
CA ASN A 210 -36.33 -9.88 10.57
C ASN A 210 -37.06 -11.20 10.18
N ALA A 211 -36.33 -12.08 9.49
CA ALA A 211 -36.78 -13.37 8.99
C ALA A 211 -36.13 -14.49 9.81
N LYS A 212 -36.93 -15.43 10.30
CA LYS A 212 -36.46 -16.52 11.15
C LYS A 212 -36.73 -17.87 10.49
N HIS A 213 -35.69 -18.68 10.32
CA HIS A 213 -35.77 -20.06 9.85
C HIS A 213 -34.70 -20.92 10.51
N THR A 214 -34.93 -22.22 10.66
CA THR A 214 -33.91 -23.14 11.20
C THR A 214 -32.68 -23.23 10.30
N ALA A 215 -32.87 -23.11 8.98
CA ALA A 215 -31.83 -23.19 7.95
C ALA A 215 -30.62 -22.24 8.15
N TRP A 216 -30.80 -21.11 8.87
CA TRP A 216 -29.72 -20.17 9.19
C TRP A 216 -29.46 -19.98 10.70
N GLY A 217 -30.03 -20.84 11.56
CA GLY A 217 -29.73 -20.89 12.99
C GLY A 217 -30.66 -20.09 13.91
N CYS A 218 -31.91 -19.80 13.48
CA CYS A 218 -32.95 -19.34 14.40
C CYS A 218 -33.65 -20.53 15.07
N ALA A 219 -33.94 -20.42 16.37
CA ALA A 219 -34.58 -21.47 17.17
C ALA A 219 -36.12 -21.56 16.98
N LEU A 220 -36.70 -20.63 16.22
CA LEU A 220 -38.11 -20.54 15.86
C LEU A 220 -38.21 -20.07 14.42
N GLU A 221 -39.31 -20.39 13.76
CA GLU A 221 -39.55 -20.03 12.36
C GLU A 221 -40.67 -19.00 12.24
N ASN A 222 -40.64 -18.18 11.18
CA ASN A 222 -41.73 -17.26 10.87
C ASN A 222 -42.00 -17.25 9.35
N ASN A 223 -43.17 -16.74 8.96
CA ASN A 223 -43.59 -16.74 7.57
C ASN A 223 -42.56 -16.09 6.62
N ARG A 224 -41.81 -15.07 7.08
CA ARG A 224 -40.72 -14.47 6.27
C ARG A 224 -39.54 -15.42 6.05
N GLY A 225 -39.24 -16.27 7.04
CA GLY A 225 -38.23 -17.31 6.91
C GLY A 225 -38.61 -18.28 5.79
N GLN A 226 -39.84 -18.80 5.84
CA GLN A 226 -40.35 -19.70 4.80
C GLN A 226 -40.46 -19.01 3.43
N ASP A 227 -41.04 -17.79 3.38
CA ASP A 227 -41.16 -16.99 2.15
C ASP A 227 -39.77 -16.75 1.50
N LEU A 228 -38.73 -16.52 2.31
CA LEU A 228 -37.35 -16.26 1.85
C LEU A 228 -36.57 -17.54 1.52
N GLU A 229 -36.77 -18.63 2.25
CA GLU A 229 -36.20 -19.94 1.92
C GLU A 229 -36.73 -20.41 0.57
N ASN A 230 -38.06 -20.37 0.38
CA ASN A 230 -38.71 -20.74 -0.87
C ASN A 230 -38.14 -19.93 -2.05
N LEU A 231 -38.08 -18.61 -1.92
CA LEU A 231 -37.54 -17.73 -2.95
C LEU A 231 -36.04 -17.97 -3.21
N SER A 232 -35.25 -18.30 -2.18
CA SER A 232 -33.83 -18.64 -2.36
C SER A 232 -33.67 -19.97 -3.12
N ASN A 233 -34.49 -20.98 -2.81
CA ASN A 233 -34.51 -22.26 -3.52
C ASN A 233 -34.96 -22.09 -4.98
N ASP A 234 -36.05 -21.36 -5.23
CA ASP A 234 -36.59 -21.09 -6.57
C ASP A 234 -35.61 -20.33 -7.49
N LYS A 235 -34.70 -19.54 -6.91
CA LYS A 235 -33.64 -18.82 -7.63
C LYS A 235 -32.27 -19.48 -7.53
N ALA A 236 -32.16 -20.62 -6.84
CA ALA A 236 -30.92 -21.32 -6.51
C ALA A 236 -29.85 -20.47 -5.79
N PHE A 237 -30.25 -19.43 -5.04
CA PHE A 237 -29.35 -18.62 -4.22
C PHE A 237 -29.02 -19.32 -2.89
N LEU A 238 -27.85 -19.01 -2.33
CA LEU A 238 -27.27 -19.74 -1.20
C LEU A 238 -26.99 -18.81 0.00
N PHE A 239 -27.42 -19.23 1.19
CA PHE A 239 -27.12 -18.54 2.45
C PHE A 239 -25.68 -18.82 2.89
N LEU A 240 -24.98 -17.77 3.35
CA LEU A 240 -23.62 -17.87 3.91
C LEU A 240 -23.60 -17.94 5.45
N ASN A 241 -24.75 -17.74 6.10
CA ASN A 241 -24.93 -17.88 7.54
C ASN A 241 -24.70 -19.35 7.98
N ASN A 242 -23.72 -19.59 8.83
CA ASN A 242 -23.36 -20.93 9.32
C ASN A 242 -24.09 -21.37 10.61
N GLY A 243 -25.19 -20.71 10.96
CA GLY A 243 -25.92 -20.92 12.22
C GLY A 243 -25.39 -20.12 13.43
N THR A 244 -24.25 -19.43 13.33
CA THR A 244 -23.77 -18.56 14.42
C THR A 244 -24.72 -17.37 14.61
N HIS A 245 -25.13 -17.12 15.86
CA HIS A 245 -26.03 -16.01 16.19
C HIS A 245 -25.46 -14.63 15.80
N THR A 246 -26.31 -13.79 15.22
CA THR A 246 -25.99 -12.42 14.78
C THR A 246 -26.63 -11.36 15.66
N TYR A 247 -27.66 -11.73 16.44
CA TYR A 247 -28.45 -10.85 17.29
C TYR A 247 -28.48 -11.34 18.74
N ARG A 248 -28.49 -10.41 19.71
CA ARG A 248 -28.78 -10.69 21.12
C ARG A 248 -29.80 -9.70 21.69
N SER A 249 -30.93 -10.21 22.14
CA SER A 249 -31.93 -9.41 22.85
C SER A 249 -31.50 -9.14 24.29
N HIS A 250 -31.12 -7.90 24.59
CA HIS A 250 -30.82 -7.46 25.95
C HIS A 250 -32.05 -7.43 26.89
N SER A 251 -33.27 -7.49 26.34
CA SER A 251 -34.52 -7.47 27.11
C SER A 251 -35.06 -8.86 27.44
N TYR A 252 -34.84 -9.84 26.56
CA TYR A 252 -35.32 -11.22 26.73
C TYR A 252 -34.20 -12.25 26.93
N ASN A 253 -32.93 -11.82 26.88
CA ASN A 253 -31.73 -12.66 26.95
C ASN A 253 -31.70 -13.83 25.95
N THR A 254 -32.33 -13.65 24.79
CA THR A 254 -32.30 -14.59 23.66
C THR A 254 -31.25 -14.19 22.64
N THR A 255 -30.78 -15.17 21.86
CA THR A 255 -29.95 -14.99 20.68
C THR A 255 -30.61 -15.57 19.43
N ASP A 256 -30.41 -14.93 18.29
CA ASP A 256 -30.99 -15.30 16.99
C ASP A 256 -29.97 -15.01 15.86
N ALA A 257 -30.23 -15.52 14.65
CA ALA A 257 -29.53 -15.15 13.42
C ALA A 257 -30.48 -14.36 12.51
N LEU A 258 -30.58 -13.03 12.72
CA LEU A 258 -31.50 -12.13 12.01
C LEU A 258 -30.85 -11.41 10.82
N ASP A 259 -29.53 -11.25 10.87
CA ASP A 259 -28.73 -10.55 9.87
C ASP A 259 -28.25 -11.59 8.84
N LEU A 260 -28.85 -11.55 7.65
CA LEU A 260 -28.67 -12.57 6.63
C LEU A 260 -27.70 -12.12 5.55
N THR A 261 -26.91 -13.07 5.06
CA THR A 261 -26.03 -12.93 3.90
C THR A 261 -26.40 -14.00 2.89
N ILE A 262 -26.84 -13.59 1.70
CA ILE A 262 -27.23 -14.47 0.60
C ILE A 262 -26.35 -14.18 -0.62
N SER A 263 -25.85 -15.22 -1.28
CA SER A 263 -24.94 -15.11 -2.42
C SER A 263 -25.45 -15.89 -3.63
N SER A 264 -25.19 -15.34 -4.82
CA SER A 264 -25.39 -16.02 -6.09
C SER A 264 -24.42 -17.20 -6.25
N PRO A 265 -24.82 -18.31 -6.95
CA PRO A 265 -23.97 -19.49 -7.11
C PRO A 265 -22.60 -19.23 -7.74
N ASP A 266 -22.47 -18.22 -8.59
CA ASP A 266 -21.21 -17.84 -9.24
C ASP A 266 -20.26 -17.05 -8.32
N LEU A 267 -20.75 -16.49 -7.22
CA LEU A 267 -19.92 -15.88 -6.17
C LEU A 267 -19.72 -16.77 -4.94
N PHE A 268 -20.66 -17.66 -4.61
CA PHE A 268 -20.61 -18.46 -3.39
C PHE A 268 -19.27 -19.19 -3.13
N PRO A 269 -18.58 -19.81 -4.13
CA PRO A 269 -17.26 -20.43 -3.92
C PRO A 269 -16.14 -19.47 -3.50
N TYR A 270 -16.32 -18.17 -3.74
CA TYR A 270 -15.38 -17.10 -3.41
C TYR A 270 -15.73 -16.39 -2.09
N CYS A 271 -16.77 -16.84 -1.36
CA CYS A 271 -17.30 -16.18 -0.17
C CYS A 271 -16.90 -16.91 1.13
N SER A 272 -16.21 -16.20 2.02
CA SER A 272 -16.00 -16.59 3.43
C SER A 272 -16.90 -15.75 4.34
N TRP A 273 -17.42 -16.33 5.43
CA TRP A 273 -18.37 -15.67 6.35
C TRP A 273 -18.05 -16.01 7.81
N LYS A 274 -18.09 -15.00 8.71
CA LYS A 274 -17.94 -15.19 10.16
C LYS A 274 -18.48 -14.01 10.98
N VAL A 275 -18.95 -14.27 12.20
CA VAL A 275 -19.28 -13.26 13.21
C VAL A 275 -18.00 -12.81 13.94
N VAL A 276 -17.97 -11.56 14.44
CA VAL A 276 -16.79 -10.90 15.02
C VAL A 276 -17.11 -10.29 16.39
N ASP A 277 -16.05 -10.02 17.18
CA ASP A 277 -16.07 -9.47 18.53
C ASP A 277 -17.12 -8.37 18.78
N TYR A 278 -17.81 -8.47 19.91
CA TYR A 278 -18.89 -7.57 20.33
C TYR A 278 -18.43 -6.12 20.57
N VAL A 279 -18.88 -5.17 19.75
CA VAL A 279 -18.52 -3.74 19.87
C VAL A 279 -19.46 -2.90 20.74
N GLY A 280 -20.56 -3.47 21.24
CA GLY A 280 -21.55 -2.76 22.07
C GLY A 280 -22.82 -2.32 21.33
N SER A 281 -23.39 -3.20 20.50
CA SER A 281 -24.69 -3.05 19.85
C SER A 281 -25.46 -4.36 19.97
N ASP A 282 -26.78 -4.35 19.98
CA ASP A 282 -27.62 -5.55 20.03
C ASP A 282 -27.46 -6.53 18.83
N HIS A 283 -26.78 -6.13 17.76
CA HIS A 283 -26.33 -7.00 16.66
C HIS A 283 -24.79 -7.12 16.68
N TYR A 284 -24.30 -8.34 16.45
CA TYR A 284 -22.88 -8.64 16.28
C TYR A 284 -22.40 -8.32 14.87
N PRO A 285 -21.18 -7.77 14.70
CA PRO A 285 -20.61 -7.52 13.38
C PRO A 285 -20.34 -8.82 12.61
N ILE A 286 -20.78 -8.85 11.34
CA ILE A 286 -20.46 -9.93 10.39
C ILE A 286 -19.30 -9.48 9.49
N LEU A 287 -18.32 -10.38 9.29
CA LEU A 287 -17.27 -10.31 8.28
C LEU A 287 -17.65 -11.23 7.11
N ILE A 288 -17.75 -10.67 5.90
CA ILE A 288 -17.86 -11.46 4.66
C ILE A 288 -16.61 -11.17 3.84
N GLU A 289 -15.73 -12.15 3.62
CA GLU A 289 -14.53 -12.01 2.78
C GLU A 289 -14.83 -12.56 1.38
N LEU A 290 -14.87 -11.71 0.36
CA LEU A 290 -14.95 -12.13 -1.05
C LEU A 290 -13.53 -12.26 -1.64
N ASP A 291 -13.19 -13.38 -2.30
CA ASP A 291 -11.90 -13.59 -3.00
C ASP A 291 -12.05 -13.39 -4.52
N TYR A 292 -12.04 -12.13 -4.98
CA TYR A 292 -12.51 -11.80 -6.33
C TYR A 292 -11.84 -10.55 -6.96
N ASP A 293 -11.56 -10.58 -8.27
CA ASP A 293 -10.65 -9.62 -8.95
C ASP A 293 -11.27 -8.22 -9.18
N ILE A 294 -11.28 -7.39 -8.13
CA ILE A 294 -11.89 -6.04 -8.11
C ILE A 294 -10.91 -4.91 -8.52
N LYS A 295 -11.42 -3.94 -9.29
CA LYS A 295 -10.76 -2.69 -9.67
C LYS A 295 -10.58 -1.84 -8.40
N THR A 296 -9.35 -1.77 -7.90
CA THR A 296 -8.96 -1.05 -6.68
C THR A 296 -8.25 0.27 -7.00
N TYR A 297 -8.37 1.27 -6.13
CA TYR A 297 -7.55 2.48 -6.22
C TYR A 297 -6.10 2.13 -5.90
N GLY A 298 -5.22 2.22 -6.90
CA GLY A 298 -3.78 2.04 -6.70
C GLY A 298 -3.25 2.98 -5.62
N ASN A 299 -2.60 2.44 -4.58
CA ASN A 299 -2.22 3.15 -3.34
C ASN A 299 -1.09 4.20 -3.51
N ASN A 300 -0.83 4.62 -4.75
CA ASN A 300 0.19 5.56 -5.19
C ASN A 300 -0.38 6.53 -6.25
N ASN A 301 -1.41 7.31 -5.90
CA ASN A 301 -1.84 8.43 -6.73
C ASN A 301 -0.75 9.51 -6.77
N ILE A 302 0.12 9.36 -7.78
CA ILE A 302 1.29 10.19 -8.07
C ILE A 302 0.86 11.34 -8.98
N TYR A 303 0.99 12.57 -8.50
CA TYR A 303 0.36 13.75 -9.08
C TYR A 303 1.47 14.82 -9.43
N TRP A 304 1.42 15.52 -10.58
CA TRP A 304 2.39 16.53 -11.18
C TRP A 304 2.68 17.92 -10.48
N ASN A 305 3.76 18.14 -9.74
CA ASN A 305 3.90 19.34 -8.86
C ASN A 305 4.20 20.66 -9.59
N PHE A 306 3.15 21.28 -10.15
CA PHE A 306 3.16 22.61 -10.77
C PHE A 306 3.62 23.74 -9.84
N LYS A 307 3.58 23.56 -8.50
CA LYS A 307 4.17 24.52 -7.53
C LYS A 307 5.68 24.33 -7.30
N LYS A 308 6.29 23.30 -7.90
CA LYS A 308 7.73 23.06 -7.99
C LYS A 308 8.21 22.90 -9.45
N ALA A 309 7.40 23.29 -10.42
CA ALA A 309 7.76 23.20 -11.82
C ALA A 309 8.84 24.24 -12.17
N ASN A 310 9.87 23.82 -12.91
CA ASN A 310 10.81 24.73 -13.54
C ASN A 310 10.23 25.15 -14.90
N TRP A 311 9.40 26.20 -14.90
CA TRP A 311 8.69 26.64 -16.11
C TRP A 311 9.62 27.11 -17.23
N THR A 312 10.83 27.59 -16.91
CA THR A 312 11.84 27.93 -17.92
C THR A 312 12.31 26.67 -18.66
N LEU A 313 12.68 25.63 -17.91
CA LEU A 313 13.06 24.33 -18.48
C LEU A 313 11.88 23.64 -19.21
N PHE A 314 10.64 23.86 -18.77
CA PHE A 314 9.46 23.40 -19.51
C PHE A 314 9.34 24.09 -20.88
N GLU A 315 9.54 25.40 -20.94
CA GLU A 315 9.47 26.19 -22.17
C GLU A 315 10.65 25.86 -23.11
N GLU A 316 11.86 25.69 -22.57
CA GLU A 316 13.04 25.20 -23.31
C GLU A 316 12.80 23.81 -23.91
N ASN A 317 12.44 22.81 -23.08
CA ASN A 317 12.16 21.45 -23.53
C ASN A 317 11.01 21.38 -24.55
N LEU A 318 9.92 22.14 -24.35
CA LEU A 318 8.78 22.12 -25.26
C LEU A 318 9.13 22.72 -26.62
N ASN A 319 9.87 23.83 -26.65
CA ASN A 319 10.35 24.42 -27.90
C ASN A 319 11.33 23.48 -28.62
N GLU A 320 12.21 22.78 -27.90
CA GLU A 320 13.12 21.79 -28.49
C GLU A 320 12.36 20.60 -29.12
N GLN A 321 11.34 20.07 -28.42
CA GLN A 321 10.52 18.96 -28.93
C GLN A 321 9.70 19.34 -30.17
N LEU A 322 9.14 20.56 -30.20
CA LEU A 322 8.38 21.09 -31.33
C LEU A 322 9.26 21.53 -32.51
N GLN A 323 10.53 21.88 -32.28
CA GLN A 323 11.52 22.07 -33.36
C GLN A 323 11.99 20.74 -33.95
N LYS A 324 12.14 19.70 -33.12
CA LYS A 324 12.51 18.34 -33.57
C LYS A 324 11.39 17.64 -34.32
N ASN A 325 10.14 17.87 -33.93
CA ASN A 325 8.95 17.29 -34.55
C ASN A 325 8.02 18.42 -35.01
N PRO A 326 8.31 19.08 -36.15
CA PRO A 326 7.48 20.16 -36.66
C PRO A 326 6.06 19.65 -36.99
N ILE A 327 5.07 20.48 -36.67
CA ILE A 327 3.65 20.22 -36.93
C ILE A 327 3.42 20.25 -38.45
N THR A 328 2.82 19.18 -38.99
CA THR A 328 2.53 18.99 -40.43
C THR A 328 1.04 19.24 -40.71
N GLU A 329 0.47 18.73 -41.81
CA GLU A 329 -0.93 18.96 -42.22
C GLU A 329 -1.89 17.78 -41.91
N ASN A 330 -1.49 16.85 -41.03
CA ASN A 330 -2.32 15.68 -40.66
C ASN A 330 -2.74 15.74 -39.18
N LEU A 331 -3.98 16.20 -38.95
CA LEU A 331 -4.54 16.55 -37.65
C LEU A 331 -4.39 15.50 -36.54
N GLU A 332 -4.49 14.20 -36.86
CA GLU A 332 -4.34 13.13 -35.86
C GLU A 332 -2.88 12.96 -35.41
N ASN A 333 -1.95 13.01 -36.37
CA ASN A 333 -0.51 12.96 -36.08
C ASN A 333 -0.03 14.25 -35.41
N GLU A 334 -0.53 15.42 -35.85
CA GLU A 334 -0.28 16.71 -35.19
C GLU A 334 -0.70 16.66 -33.71
N TRP A 335 -1.92 16.20 -33.42
CA TRP A 335 -2.42 16.05 -32.06
C TRP A 335 -1.57 15.09 -31.24
N PHE A 336 -1.19 13.94 -31.80
CA PHE A 336 -0.32 12.98 -31.12
C PHE A 336 1.06 13.59 -30.78
N VAL A 337 1.73 14.20 -31.76
CA VAL A 337 3.05 14.84 -31.61
C VAL A 337 2.99 15.99 -30.61
N PHE A 338 1.99 16.87 -30.69
CA PHE A 338 1.80 18.00 -29.79
C PHE A 338 1.53 17.55 -28.35
N LYS A 339 0.60 16.59 -28.17
CA LYS A 339 0.30 15.97 -26.87
C LYS A 339 1.53 15.30 -26.28
N HIS A 340 2.27 14.51 -27.06
CA HIS A 340 3.49 13.84 -26.60
C HIS A 340 4.56 14.87 -26.18
N SER A 341 4.82 15.88 -27.01
CA SER A 341 5.77 16.96 -26.72
C SER A 341 5.47 17.67 -25.39
N ILE A 342 4.19 17.95 -25.10
CA ILE A 342 3.76 18.54 -23.82
C ILE A 342 4.00 17.59 -22.64
N PHE A 343 3.70 16.30 -22.77
CA PHE A 343 3.96 15.33 -21.69
C PHE A 343 5.46 15.12 -21.44
N THR A 344 6.28 15.03 -22.48
CA THR A 344 7.73 14.89 -22.40
C THR A 344 8.39 16.14 -21.79
N ALA A 345 7.97 17.35 -22.19
CA ALA A 345 8.41 18.58 -21.55
C ALA A 345 8.00 18.66 -20.07
N ALA A 346 6.78 18.22 -19.73
CA ALA A 346 6.32 18.15 -18.34
C ALA A 346 7.08 17.11 -17.51
N GLU A 347 7.50 15.99 -18.12
CA GLU A 347 8.33 14.95 -17.48
C GLU A 347 9.70 15.49 -17.06
N GLY A 348 10.37 16.27 -17.92
CA GLY A 348 11.64 16.91 -17.57
C GLY A 348 11.53 18.05 -16.55
N ALA A 349 10.39 18.74 -16.48
CA ALA A 349 10.28 20.04 -15.78
C ALA A 349 9.35 20.08 -14.54
N VAL A 350 8.49 19.07 -14.30
CA VAL A 350 7.44 19.12 -13.26
C VAL A 350 7.52 17.93 -12.28
N PRO A 351 8.06 18.08 -11.05
CA PRO A 351 8.26 16.94 -10.14
C PRO A 351 6.95 16.25 -9.67
N ARG A 352 6.73 14.94 -9.92
CA ARG A 352 5.47 14.22 -9.54
C ARG A 352 5.34 13.90 -8.04
N GLY A 353 4.27 13.18 -7.62
CA GLY A 353 4.23 12.20 -6.51
C GLY A 353 3.00 12.12 -5.59
N LYS A 354 3.07 11.37 -4.48
CA LYS A 354 2.01 10.79 -3.59
C LYS A 354 1.09 11.75 -2.78
N HIS A 355 -0.13 11.25 -2.51
CA HIS A 355 -1.00 11.68 -1.39
C HIS A 355 -0.52 11.13 -0.02
N LYS A 356 -0.83 11.82 1.08
CA LYS A 356 -0.58 11.30 2.45
C LYS A 356 -1.68 10.34 2.92
N LYS A 357 -1.32 9.12 3.35
CA LYS A 357 -2.22 8.21 4.08
C LYS A 357 -2.82 8.92 5.30
N THR A 358 -4.11 8.69 5.54
CA THR A 358 -4.88 9.40 6.56
C THR A 358 -4.87 8.62 7.88
N ARG A 359 -4.21 9.17 8.92
CA ARG A 359 -4.54 8.80 10.30
C ARG A 359 -5.88 9.46 10.70
N PRO A 360 -6.70 8.81 11.55
CA PRO A 360 -7.85 9.44 12.21
C PRO A 360 -7.45 10.70 13.00
N ALA A 361 -8.44 11.51 13.37
CA ALA A 361 -8.21 12.75 14.13
C ALA A 361 -8.16 12.52 15.66
N PHE A 362 -8.15 11.27 16.09
CA PHE A 362 -8.15 10.81 17.47
C PHE A 362 -7.17 9.65 17.53
N THR A 363 -6.22 9.70 18.46
CA THR A 363 -5.29 8.62 18.77
C THR A 363 -5.60 8.10 20.18
N ASN A 364 -5.37 6.81 20.42
CA ASN A 364 -5.70 6.16 21.69
C ASN A 364 -4.58 6.38 22.75
N ASP A 365 -3.84 7.48 22.66
CA ASP A 365 -2.59 7.70 23.41
C ASP A 365 -2.83 8.17 24.86
N SER A 366 -4.08 8.49 25.23
CA SER A 366 -4.46 8.72 26.62
C SER A 366 -4.41 7.41 27.40
N GLN A 367 -3.46 7.30 28.33
CA GLN A 367 -3.35 6.16 29.24
C GLN A 367 -4.63 5.94 30.04
N ASP A 368 -5.35 7.00 30.40
CA ASP A 368 -6.57 6.90 31.20
C ASP A 368 -7.76 6.44 30.36
N LEU A 369 -7.83 6.81 29.07
CA LEU A 369 -8.76 6.19 28.13
C LEU A 369 -8.48 4.68 27.98
N GLN A 370 -7.20 4.27 27.86
CA GLN A 370 -6.83 2.85 27.79
C GLN A 370 -7.20 2.09 29.07
N LYS A 371 -6.93 2.64 30.27
CA LYS A 371 -7.35 2.06 31.55
C LYS A 371 -8.88 1.88 31.63
N LEU A 372 -9.66 2.87 31.19
CA LEU A 372 -11.12 2.79 31.17
C LEU A 372 -11.64 1.75 30.17
N LEU A 373 -11.02 1.63 29.00
CA LEU A 373 -11.35 0.60 28.00
C LEU A 373 -11.02 -0.80 28.52
N ALA A 374 -9.84 -1.01 29.10
CA ALA A 374 -9.45 -2.28 29.72
C ALA A 374 -10.35 -2.63 30.92
N LYS A 375 -10.72 -1.66 31.76
CA LYS A 375 -11.68 -1.88 32.85
C LYS A 375 -13.06 -2.26 32.32
N ARG A 376 -13.56 -1.62 31.26
CA ARG A 376 -14.80 -2.01 30.57
C ARG A 376 -14.72 -3.46 30.09
N GLU A 377 -13.64 -3.83 29.41
CA GLU A 377 -13.44 -5.17 28.84
C GLU A 377 -13.34 -6.25 29.92
N HIS A 378 -12.58 -6.00 31.00
CA HIS A 378 -12.55 -6.88 32.17
C HIS A 378 -13.94 -7.06 32.80
N LEU A 379 -14.76 -6.01 32.89
CA LEU A 379 -16.14 -6.11 33.43
C LEU A 379 -17.07 -6.91 32.49
N LEU A 380 -16.88 -6.82 31.18
CA LEU A 380 -17.60 -7.65 30.19
C LEU A 380 -17.18 -9.13 30.22
N GLN A 381 -15.93 -9.43 30.60
CA GLN A 381 -15.39 -10.80 30.66
C GLN A 381 -15.63 -11.50 32.01
N SER A 382 -15.58 -10.74 33.13
CA SER A 382 -15.65 -11.30 34.49
C SER A 382 -17.06 -11.48 35.05
N HIS A 383 -18.07 -10.83 34.46
CA HIS A 383 -19.44 -10.83 34.97
C HIS A 383 -20.45 -11.22 33.90
N ASN A 384 -21.28 -12.23 34.18
CA ASN A 384 -22.46 -12.49 33.37
C ASN A 384 -23.50 -11.39 33.65
N LEU A 385 -23.61 -10.41 32.75
CA LEU A 385 -24.41 -9.18 32.92
C LEU A 385 -25.93 -9.40 33.09
N ASN A 386 -26.39 -10.64 32.98
CA ASN A 386 -27.78 -11.03 33.14
C ASN A 386 -28.23 -10.96 34.61
N ASP A 387 -27.36 -11.41 35.53
CA ASP A 387 -27.74 -11.69 36.92
C ASP A 387 -27.31 -10.56 37.88
N ASN A 388 -26.37 -9.71 37.47
CA ASN A 388 -25.77 -8.68 38.33
C ASN A 388 -26.14 -7.25 37.88
N THR A 389 -27.11 -6.66 38.58
CA THR A 389 -27.59 -5.28 38.33
C THR A 389 -26.49 -4.24 38.57
N ASP A 390 -25.62 -4.43 39.57
CA ASP A 390 -24.57 -3.48 39.92
C ASP A 390 -23.44 -3.47 38.90
N ALA A 391 -23.04 -4.62 38.37
CA ALA A 391 -22.12 -4.73 37.24
C ALA A 391 -22.64 -3.97 36.01
N ARG A 392 -23.96 -4.02 35.75
CA ARG A 392 -24.61 -3.24 34.69
C ARG A 392 -24.65 -1.74 35.00
N ILE A 393 -24.77 -1.34 36.26
CA ILE A 393 -24.65 0.07 36.69
C ILE A 393 -23.21 0.56 36.52
N GLU A 394 -22.21 -0.23 36.89
CA GLU A 394 -20.79 0.12 36.73
C GLU A 394 -20.36 0.19 35.26
N LEU A 395 -20.79 -0.76 34.42
CA LEU A 395 -20.56 -0.71 32.98
C LEU A 395 -21.10 0.59 32.36
N ASN A 396 -22.27 1.06 32.82
CA ASN A 396 -22.83 2.34 32.40
C ASN A 396 -22.04 3.56 32.92
N LYS A 397 -21.50 3.52 34.15
CA LYS A 397 -20.57 4.55 34.67
C LYS A 397 -19.29 4.63 33.83
N ILE A 398 -18.64 3.49 33.57
CA ILE A 398 -17.42 3.41 32.77
C ILE A 398 -17.68 3.90 31.32
N ASN A 399 -18.79 3.50 30.71
CA ASN A 399 -19.19 4.02 29.40
C ASN A 399 -19.40 5.56 29.40
N ALA A 400 -19.90 6.13 30.50
CA ALA A 400 -20.05 7.57 30.66
C ALA A 400 -18.71 8.30 30.93
N GLU A 401 -17.76 7.65 31.61
CA GLU A 401 -16.39 8.15 31.83
C GLU A 401 -15.58 8.14 30.54
N ILE A 402 -15.57 7.02 29.80
CA ILE A 402 -15.05 6.94 28.42
C ILE A 402 -15.68 8.04 27.55
N LYS A 403 -16.99 8.29 27.70
CA LYS A 403 -17.70 9.35 26.96
C LYS A 403 -17.18 10.75 27.29
N ARG A 404 -16.85 11.05 28.55
CA ARG A 404 -16.23 12.32 29.02
C ARG A 404 -14.78 12.44 28.54
N GLU A 405 -13.98 11.39 28.67
CA GLU A 405 -12.56 11.39 28.31
C GLU A 405 -12.36 11.63 26.80
N TYR A 406 -13.18 10.98 25.94
CA TYR A 406 -13.24 11.30 24.51
C TYR A 406 -13.68 12.74 24.18
N CYS A 407 -14.25 13.50 25.13
CA CYS A 407 -14.50 14.93 24.97
C CYS A 407 -13.31 15.76 25.50
N SER A 408 -12.71 15.39 26.62
CA SER A 408 -11.48 15.98 27.17
C SER A 408 -10.34 15.97 26.16
N ILE A 409 -10.03 14.81 25.58
CA ILE A 409 -9.01 14.63 24.53
C ILE A 409 -9.29 15.53 23.31
N LYS A 410 -10.56 15.71 22.92
CA LYS A 410 -10.94 16.59 21.81
C LYS A 410 -10.79 18.07 22.17
N GLN A 411 -11.02 18.43 23.42
CA GLN A 411 -10.85 19.78 23.93
C GLN A 411 -9.36 20.15 24.06
N SER A 412 -8.50 19.27 24.59
CA SER A 412 -7.04 19.50 24.61
C SER A 412 -6.51 19.61 23.19
N ASN A 413 -6.78 18.61 22.33
CA ASN A 413 -6.35 18.65 20.92
C ASN A 413 -6.84 19.91 20.15
N TRP A 414 -7.95 20.52 20.58
CA TRP A 414 -8.40 21.81 20.04
C TRP A 414 -7.64 23.00 20.64
N GLN A 415 -7.48 23.04 21.97
CA GLN A 415 -6.72 24.07 22.67
C GLN A 415 -5.25 24.09 22.21
N ASP A 416 -4.60 22.94 22.11
CA ASP A 416 -3.21 22.78 21.68
C ASP A 416 -3.04 23.11 20.20
N LEU A 417 -4.03 22.76 19.36
CA LEU A 417 -4.09 23.22 17.98
C LEU A 417 -4.19 24.74 17.89
N CYS A 418 -4.98 25.41 18.75
CA CYS A 418 -5.08 26.86 18.81
C CYS A 418 -3.81 27.54 19.37
N LYS A 419 -3.17 26.97 20.43
CA LYS A 419 -1.86 27.42 20.93
C LYS A 419 -0.77 27.33 19.87
N SER A 420 -0.90 26.39 18.93
CA SER A 420 0.05 26.18 17.82
C SER A 420 -0.19 27.06 16.58
N LEU A 421 -0.93 28.17 16.73
CA LEU A 421 -1.18 29.17 15.69
C LEU A 421 -0.45 30.47 16.01
N ASP A 422 0.30 31.00 15.05
CA ASP A 422 1.08 32.22 15.14
C ASP A 422 1.08 32.98 13.79
N TYR A 423 1.73 34.14 13.71
CA TYR A 423 1.80 34.92 12.47
C TYR A 423 2.61 34.24 11.34
N LYS A 424 3.45 33.22 11.66
CA LYS A 424 4.14 32.39 10.66
C LYS A 424 3.31 31.19 10.20
N THR A 425 2.21 30.89 10.89
CA THR A 425 1.36 29.74 10.58
C THR A 425 0.74 29.91 9.20
N PRO A 426 1.04 29.02 8.22
CA PRO A 426 0.62 29.26 6.84
C PRO A 426 -0.91 29.36 6.75
N ASN A 427 -1.42 30.35 6.01
CA ASN A 427 -2.87 30.57 5.82
C ASN A 427 -3.61 29.29 5.37
N THR A 428 -2.95 28.37 4.66
CA THR A 428 -3.54 27.07 4.30
C THR A 428 -3.83 26.13 5.49
N ARG A 429 -3.22 26.33 6.66
CA ARG A 429 -3.53 25.64 7.93
C ARG A 429 -4.72 26.29 8.62
N LEU A 430 -4.76 27.64 8.67
CA LEU A 430 -5.88 28.42 9.21
C LEU A 430 -7.17 28.22 8.40
N TRP A 431 -7.13 28.28 7.07
CA TRP A 431 -8.29 28.00 6.21
C TRP A 431 -8.78 26.55 6.31
N ARG A 432 -7.89 25.58 6.60
CA ARG A 432 -8.29 24.20 6.93
C ARG A 432 -8.87 24.05 8.34
N LEU A 433 -8.69 25.04 9.21
CA LEU A 433 -9.32 25.12 10.53
C LEU A 433 -10.74 25.69 10.38
N ALA A 434 -10.88 26.84 9.72
CA ALA A 434 -12.17 27.47 9.45
C ALA A 434 -13.13 26.53 8.69
N LYS A 435 -12.67 25.88 7.60
CA LYS A 435 -13.46 24.90 6.82
C LYS A 435 -13.77 23.58 7.55
N LYS A 436 -13.37 23.42 8.83
CA LYS A 436 -13.84 22.33 9.73
C LYS A 436 -14.86 22.82 10.76
N LEU A 437 -14.87 24.12 11.07
CA LEU A 437 -15.81 24.74 12.01
C LEU A 437 -17.14 25.07 11.33
N ASP A 438 -17.07 25.49 10.06
CA ASP A 438 -18.26 25.72 9.23
C ASP A 438 -19.01 24.40 8.99
N LYS A 439 -20.31 24.41 9.31
CA LYS A 439 -21.21 23.25 9.21
C LYS A 439 -21.88 23.15 7.83
N ILE A 440 -21.68 24.12 6.93
CA ILE A 440 -22.47 24.30 5.71
C ILE A 440 -21.67 23.91 4.45
N GLN A 441 -21.18 22.67 4.38
CA GLN A 441 -20.79 22.06 3.10
C GLN A 441 -21.84 21.00 2.68
N PRO A 442 -22.43 21.06 1.48
CA PRO A 442 -23.25 19.97 0.96
C PRO A 442 -22.38 18.72 0.73
N GLN A 443 -22.97 17.53 0.87
CA GLN A 443 -22.31 16.31 0.41
C GLN A 443 -22.43 16.26 -1.12
N VAL A 444 -21.34 16.55 -1.81
CA VAL A 444 -21.16 16.05 -3.18
C VAL A 444 -20.84 14.56 -3.03
N GLU A 445 -21.72 13.70 -3.53
CA GLU A 445 -21.43 12.27 -3.65
C GLU A 445 -20.38 12.11 -4.76
N ASN A 446 -19.15 11.75 -4.39
CA ASN A 446 -18.10 11.42 -5.33
C ASN A 446 -18.37 10.03 -5.94
N THR A 447 -19.28 9.95 -6.90
CA THR A 447 -19.33 8.83 -7.84
C THR A 447 -18.14 8.91 -8.80
N ASN A 448 -17.70 7.76 -9.33
CA ASN A 448 -16.60 7.71 -10.30
C ASN A 448 -17.08 7.98 -11.75
N SER A 449 -18.37 8.23 -11.94
CA SER A 449 -19.02 8.48 -13.23
C SER A 449 -18.99 9.98 -13.59
N ILE A 450 -18.58 10.31 -14.80
CA ILE A 450 -18.84 11.65 -15.36
C ILE A 450 -20.31 11.71 -15.80
N ILE A 451 -20.97 12.84 -15.57
CA ILE A 451 -22.31 13.10 -16.13
C ILE A 451 -22.10 13.57 -17.57
N GLY A 452 -22.59 12.81 -18.54
CA GLY A 452 -22.54 13.18 -19.96
C GLY A 452 -23.45 14.36 -20.29
N THR A 453 -23.33 14.89 -21.50
CA THR A 453 -24.12 16.03 -22.02
C THR A 453 -25.63 15.88 -21.87
N ASN A 454 -26.11 14.63 -21.80
CA ASN A 454 -27.51 14.27 -21.76
C ASN A 454 -28.04 14.07 -20.31
N GLY A 455 -27.23 14.38 -19.29
CA GLY A 455 -27.59 14.20 -17.87
C GLY A 455 -27.41 12.77 -17.33
N THR A 456 -27.01 11.81 -18.17
CA THR A 456 -26.76 10.42 -17.79
C THR A 456 -25.33 10.21 -17.27
N SER A 457 -25.19 9.43 -16.20
CA SER A 457 -23.88 8.99 -15.70
C SER A 457 -23.24 7.99 -16.66
N THR A 458 -21.97 8.23 -17.00
CA THR A 458 -21.14 7.32 -17.81
C THR A 458 -20.88 5.99 -17.07
N VAL A 459 -21.02 4.88 -17.79
CA VAL A 459 -20.98 3.51 -17.25
C VAL A 459 -19.63 2.86 -17.51
N ASN A 460 -18.94 3.22 -18.60
CA ASN A 460 -17.61 2.68 -18.93
C ASN A 460 -16.54 3.76 -19.19
N ASP A 461 -15.28 3.31 -19.19
CA ASP A 461 -14.10 4.17 -19.35
C ASP A 461 -14.05 4.85 -20.75
N LYS A 462 -14.73 4.32 -21.77
CA LYS A 462 -14.80 4.92 -23.12
C LYS A 462 -15.78 6.10 -23.16
N GLU A 463 -17.03 5.91 -22.74
CA GLU A 463 -18.04 6.98 -22.62
C GLU A 463 -17.51 8.16 -21.78
N THR A 464 -16.74 7.83 -20.74
CA THR A 464 -16.06 8.79 -19.86
C THR A 464 -15.02 9.63 -20.61
N ALA A 465 -14.27 9.03 -21.54
CA ALA A 465 -13.31 9.71 -22.41
C ALA A 465 -14.00 10.54 -23.51
N ASP A 466 -15.04 9.99 -24.15
CA ASP A 466 -15.80 10.66 -25.21
C ASP A 466 -16.53 11.92 -24.67
N ALA A 467 -17.14 11.83 -23.47
CA ALA A 467 -17.75 12.96 -22.77
C ALA A 467 -16.73 14.06 -22.41
N LEU A 468 -15.52 13.69 -21.99
CA LEU A 468 -14.42 14.63 -21.74
C LEU A 468 -13.92 15.30 -23.03
N GLY A 469 -13.80 14.55 -24.12
CA GLY A 469 -13.40 15.07 -25.43
C GLY A 469 -14.36 16.14 -25.93
N ASN A 470 -15.66 15.85 -25.89
CA ASN A 470 -16.70 16.80 -26.27
C ASN A 470 -16.68 18.08 -25.42
N TYR A 471 -16.52 17.96 -24.09
CA TYR A 471 -16.42 19.12 -23.20
C TYR A 471 -15.22 20.02 -23.55
N TYR A 472 -14.03 19.44 -23.76
CA TYR A 472 -12.84 20.22 -24.12
C TYR A 472 -12.94 20.83 -25.52
N SER A 473 -13.61 20.18 -26.47
CA SER A 473 -13.84 20.72 -27.81
C SER A 473 -14.73 21.96 -27.84
N GLU A 474 -15.62 22.14 -26.87
CA GLU A 474 -16.44 23.35 -26.72
C GLU A 474 -15.61 24.51 -26.17
N GLU A 475 -14.92 24.29 -25.04
CA GLU A 475 -14.08 25.32 -24.37
C GLU A 475 -12.93 25.84 -25.23
N SER A 476 -12.28 24.97 -26.02
CA SER A 476 -11.11 25.35 -26.84
C SER A 476 -11.41 26.31 -27.99
N LYS A 477 -12.68 26.63 -28.26
CA LYS A 477 -13.09 27.60 -29.31
C LYS A 477 -12.81 29.07 -28.95
N LEU A 478 -12.43 29.37 -27.70
CA LEU A 478 -12.23 30.74 -27.21
C LEU A 478 -10.80 31.28 -27.49
N ALA A 479 -10.67 32.12 -28.53
CA ALA A 479 -9.41 32.74 -28.91
C ALA A 479 -8.91 33.81 -27.91
N LEU A 480 -7.78 33.55 -27.23
CA LEU A 480 -7.18 34.46 -26.25
C LEU A 480 -6.48 35.67 -26.91
N GLY A 481 -7.22 36.77 -27.05
CA GLY A 481 -6.77 38.02 -27.69
C GLY A 481 -5.54 38.70 -27.06
N ARG A 482 -4.81 39.46 -27.89
CA ARG A 482 -3.52 40.10 -27.56
C ARG A 482 -3.57 41.05 -26.35
N GLU A 483 -4.72 41.66 -26.06
CA GLU A 483 -4.93 42.58 -24.94
C GLU A 483 -4.63 41.95 -23.57
N ASN A 484 -5.11 40.72 -23.34
CA ASN A 484 -4.96 40.03 -22.05
C ASN A 484 -3.47 39.82 -21.66
N LYS A 485 -2.58 39.64 -22.65
CA LYS A 485 -1.12 39.56 -22.44
C LYS A 485 -0.47 40.92 -22.11
N LYS A 486 -1.06 42.06 -22.52
CA LYS A 486 -0.64 43.42 -22.10
C LYS A 486 -0.99 43.65 -20.63
N THR A 487 -2.25 43.46 -20.27
CA THR A 487 -2.78 43.72 -18.91
C THR A 487 -2.01 42.92 -17.86
N GLY A 488 -1.85 41.61 -18.08
CA GLY A 488 -1.09 40.71 -17.19
C GLY A 488 0.42 40.97 -17.06
N ARG A 489 0.98 41.92 -17.83
CA ARG A 489 2.35 42.45 -17.64
C ARG A 489 2.34 43.74 -16.80
N ALA A 490 1.36 44.62 -16.99
CA ALA A 490 1.22 45.86 -16.21
C ALA A 490 1.00 45.58 -14.71
N THR A 491 0.07 44.69 -14.36
CA THR A 491 -0.26 44.36 -12.96
C THR A 491 0.96 43.86 -12.17
N ARG A 492 1.81 43.02 -12.79
CA ARG A 492 3.04 42.49 -12.16
C ARG A 492 4.13 43.54 -11.97
N LYS A 493 4.11 44.64 -12.75
CA LYS A 493 4.99 45.79 -12.53
C LYS A 493 4.52 46.61 -11.33
N LEU A 494 3.21 46.83 -11.20
CA LEU A 494 2.59 47.58 -10.11
C LEU A 494 2.79 46.90 -8.73
N ILE A 495 2.62 45.58 -8.66
CA ILE A 495 2.84 44.80 -7.42
C ILE A 495 4.28 44.92 -6.90
N ARG A 496 5.27 45.08 -7.79
CA ARG A 496 6.68 45.27 -7.40
C ARG A 496 7.01 46.67 -6.83
N SER A 497 6.16 47.68 -7.06
CA SER A 497 6.34 49.03 -6.52
C SER A 497 5.75 49.23 -5.12
N CYS A 498 4.92 48.32 -4.62
CA CYS A 498 4.27 48.44 -3.31
C CYS A 498 5.20 47.99 -2.17
N ARG A 499 5.87 48.95 -1.51
CA ARG A 499 6.40 48.74 -0.14
C ARG A 499 5.27 48.84 0.86
N VAL A 500 5.21 47.93 1.82
CA VAL A 500 4.23 47.91 2.92
C VAL A 500 4.95 48.24 4.25
N PRO A 501 4.36 49.04 5.17
CA PRO A 501 4.98 49.37 6.45
C PRO A 501 5.19 48.18 7.38
N ALA A 502 6.02 48.37 8.42
CA ALA A 502 6.41 47.32 9.35
C ALA A 502 5.54 47.20 10.63
N SER A 503 4.41 47.91 10.72
CA SER A 503 3.49 47.82 11.87
C SER A 503 2.31 46.87 11.61
N ASN A 504 1.93 46.09 12.63
CA ASN A 504 0.85 45.10 12.56
C ASN A 504 -0.57 45.72 12.63
N GLU A 505 -0.70 47.05 12.66
CA GLU A 505 -1.96 47.77 12.88
C GLU A 505 -3.03 47.42 11.83
N LEU A 506 -2.59 47.15 10.59
CA LEU A 506 -3.42 46.70 9.47
C LEU A 506 -4.20 45.40 9.75
N PHE A 507 -3.75 44.56 10.69
CA PHE A 507 -4.45 43.30 11.06
C PHE A 507 -5.50 43.48 12.16
N ASN A 508 -5.57 44.64 12.82
CA ASN A 508 -6.61 44.95 13.81
C ASN A 508 -7.87 45.58 13.19
N ILE A 509 -7.84 45.87 11.87
CA ILE A 509 -8.98 46.43 11.13
C ILE A 509 -9.93 45.28 10.75
N PRO A 510 -11.25 45.35 11.07
CA PRO A 510 -12.19 44.29 10.74
C PRO A 510 -12.40 44.17 9.22
N ILE A 511 -12.14 42.98 8.67
CA ILE A 511 -12.21 42.67 7.24
C ILE A 511 -13.66 42.80 6.72
N THR A 512 -13.84 43.46 5.58
CA THR A 512 -15.16 43.61 4.95
C THR A 512 -15.59 42.37 4.16
N SER A 513 -16.89 42.12 4.07
CA SER A 513 -17.47 41.00 3.30
C SER A 513 -17.05 41.00 1.82
N SER A 514 -16.80 42.18 1.25
CA SER A 514 -16.30 42.42 -0.10
C SER A 514 -14.89 41.86 -0.32
N GLU A 515 -13.96 42.13 0.59
CA GLU A 515 -12.56 41.67 0.49
C GLU A 515 -12.47 40.14 0.65
N LEU A 516 -13.30 39.59 1.54
CA LEU A 516 -13.41 38.15 1.77
C LEU A 516 -13.85 37.40 0.49
N LEU A 517 -14.83 37.94 -0.25
CA LEU A 517 -15.29 37.38 -1.53
C LEU A 517 -14.20 37.41 -2.61
N TYR A 518 -13.46 38.51 -2.73
CA TYR A 518 -12.37 38.64 -3.70
C TYR A 518 -11.24 37.62 -3.44
N ALA A 519 -10.85 37.43 -2.16
CA ALA A 519 -9.80 36.49 -1.78
C ALA A 519 -10.18 35.01 -2.05
N ILE A 520 -11.47 34.66 -2.03
CA ILE A 520 -11.95 33.29 -2.28
C ILE A 520 -11.75 32.85 -3.74
N GLN A 521 -11.73 33.79 -4.69
CA GLN A 521 -11.67 33.49 -6.14
C GLN A 521 -10.29 33.07 -6.67
N GLN A 522 -9.21 33.18 -5.88
CA GLN A 522 -7.83 33.31 -6.41
C GLN A 522 -6.85 32.15 -6.06
N LEU A 523 -7.30 30.95 -5.66
CA LEU A 523 -6.39 29.91 -5.12
C LEU A 523 -6.65 28.45 -5.58
N ASP A 524 -5.71 27.89 -6.35
CA ASP A 524 -5.63 26.46 -6.75
C ASP A 524 -4.42 25.70 -6.12
N PHE A 525 -4.45 24.35 -6.14
CA PHE A 525 -3.64 23.43 -5.31
C PHE A 525 -3.22 22.15 -6.03
N LYS A 526 -1.91 21.75 -6.06
CA LYS A 526 -1.46 20.41 -6.53
C LYS A 526 0.07 20.06 -6.35
N LYS A 527 0.48 18.84 -5.83
CA LYS A 527 1.66 18.00 -6.32
C LYS A 527 2.51 17.11 -5.24
N SER A 528 3.56 16.25 -5.57
CA SER A 528 4.87 15.84 -4.80
C SER A 528 5.33 14.31 -4.44
N PRO A 529 6.62 13.78 -4.56
CA PRO A 529 7.25 12.39 -4.95
C PRO A 529 6.84 10.88 -4.60
N GLY A 530 7.57 9.81 -5.09
CA GLY A 530 7.36 8.28 -5.02
C GLY A 530 8.56 7.28 -5.37
N PRO A 531 8.49 5.89 -5.30
CA PRO A 531 9.63 4.95 -4.90
C PRO A 531 10.02 3.63 -5.70
N ASP A 532 11.16 2.98 -5.30
CA ASP A 532 11.72 1.57 -5.42
C ASP A 532 12.13 0.85 -6.75
N GLY A 533 13.23 0.04 -6.74
CA GLY A 533 13.56 -0.87 -7.89
C GLY A 533 14.92 -1.61 -8.09
N ILE A 534 15.79 -1.96 -7.12
CA ILE A 534 17.15 -2.52 -7.41
C ILE A 534 17.17 -3.74 -8.37
N GLY A 535 16.43 -4.80 -8.06
CA GLY A 535 16.42 -6.03 -8.86
C GLY A 535 15.91 -5.81 -10.30
N LYS A 536 15.01 -4.83 -10.48
CA LYS A 536 14.53 -4.36 -11.78
C LYS A 536 15.63 -3.67 -12.58
N ALA A 537 16.46 -2.83 -11.94
CA ALA A 537 17.58 -2.17 -12.60
C ALA A 537 18.67 -3.17 -13.04
N ALA A 538 18.98 -4.18 -12.22
CA ALA A 538 19.88 -5.27 -12.62
C ALA A 538 19.30 -6.09 -13.79
N ALA A 539 18.03 -6.48 -13.72
CA ALA A 539 17.34 -7.20 -14.80
C ALA A 539 17.27 -6.39 -16.12
N MET A 540 17.06 -5.07 -16.02
CA MET A 540 17.07 -4.14 -17.15
C MET A 540 18.44 -4.10 -17.85
N ASP A 541 19.53 -4.00 -17.08
CA ASP A 541 20.88 -3.99 -17.64
C ASP A 541 21.25 -5.32 -18.33
N LEU A 542 20.92 -6.44 -17.68
CA LEU A 542 21.11 -7.78 -18.25
C LEU A 542 20.31 -7.97 -19.55
N ALA A 543 19.09 -7.46 -19.62
CA ALA A 543 18.27 -7.49 -20.84
C ALA A 543 18.84 -6.61 -21.97
N ARG A 544 19.43 -5.44 -21.67
CA ARG A 544 20.16 -4.61 -22.66
C ARG A 544 21.38 -5.34 -23.23
N ARG A 545 22.06 -6.16 -22.41
CA ARG A 545 23.14 -7.06 -22.83
C ARG A 545 22.65 -8.27 -23.64
N LYS A 546 21.37 -8.32 -24.03
CA LYS A 546 20.72 -9.40 -24.79
C LYS A 546 20.67 -10.75 -24.05
N ALA A 547 20.75 -10.74 -22.71
CA ALA A 547 20.49 -11.95 -21.92
C ALA A 547 19.03 -12.40 -22.05
N ARG A 548 18.79 -13.71 -21.89
CA ARG A 548 17.47 -14.26 -21.61
C ARG A 548 17.21 -14.14 -20.10
N VAL A 549 16.38 -13.19 -19.69
CA VAL A 549 16.18 -12.82 -18.28
C VAL A 549 14.89 -13.43 -17.75
N LEU A 550 15.03 -14.36 -16.81
CA LEU A 550 13.96 -15.02 -16.10
C LEU A 550 13.70 -14.29 -14.77
N LEU A 551 12.58 -13.58 -14.67
CA LEU A 551 12.16 -12.84 -13.50
C LEU A 551 11.40 -13.76 -12.53
N ALA A 552 12.09 -14.28 -11.52
CA ALA A 552 11.51 -15.17 -10.52
C ALA A 552 10.84 -14.36 -9.40
N CYS A 553 9.51 -14.27 -9.45
CA CYS A 553 8.72 -13.35 -8.63
C CYS A 553 7.41 -13.98 -8.13
N ARG A 554 6.96 -13.55 -6.95
CA ARG A 554 5.75 -14.11 -6.30
C ARG A 554 4.44 -13.75 -7.00
N ASN A 555 4.29 -12.50 -7.43
CA ASN A 555 3.04 -12.02 -8.03
C ASN A 555 3.18 -11.92 -9.55
N LYS A 556 2.53 -12.83 -10.28
CA LYS A 556 2.58 -12.90 -11.75
C LYS A 556 2.25 -11.57 -12.40
N SER A 557 1.14 -10.94 -12.02
CA SER A 557 0.63 -9.71 -12.66
C SER A 557 1.54 -8.49 -12.46
N LYS A 558 2.28 -8.41 -11.33
CA LYS A 558 3.32 -7.38 -11.15
C LYS A 558 4.59 -7.72 -11.91
N ALA A 559 4.99 -8.99 -11.93
CA ALA A 559 6.16 -9.46 -12.65
C ALA A 559 6.01 -9.29 -14.18
N GLU A 560 4.84 -9.55 -14.76
CA GLU A 560 4.60 -9.35 -16.20
C GLU A 560 4.57 -7.87 -16.59
N ARG A 561 4.07 -6.96 -15.74
CA ARG A 561 4.22 -5.51 -15.98
C ARG A 561 5.69 -5.11 -16.00
N VAL A 562 6.48 -5.57 -15.02
CA VAL A 562 7.92 -5.27 -14.98
C VAL A 562 8.67 -5.94 -16.14
N ALA A 563 8.26 -7.15 -16.56
CA ALA A 563 8.77 -7.79 -17.76
C ALA A 563 8.48 -6.94 -19.01
N GLN A 564 7.22 -6.49 -19.20
CA GLN A 564 6.82 -5.63 -20.31
C GLN A 564 7.59 -4.29 -20.30
N GLU A 565 7.73 -3.66 -19.14
CA GLU A 565 8.54 -2.43 -18.98
C GLU A 565 10.02 -2.67 -19.37
N ILE A 566 10.61 -3.82 -19.04
CA ILE A 566 11.97 -4.17 -19.48
C ILE A 566 12.01 -4.48 -20.98
N ARG A 567 11.09 -5.29 -21.53
CA ARG A 567 11.01 -5.57 -22.98
C ARG A 567 10.95 -4.26 -23.77
N SER A 568 10.04 -3.35 -23.40
CA SER A 568 9.87 -2.03 -24.04
C SER A 568 11.07 -1.09 -23.87
N ALA A 569 11.78 -1.12 -22.75
CA ALA A 569 12.92 -0.23 -22.48
C ALA A 569 14.30 -0.82 -22.87
N THR A 570 14.32 -2.00 -23.50
CA THR A 570 15.54 -2.68 -23.99
C THR A 570 15.46 -3.20 -25.42
N GLY A 571 14.25 -3.39 -25.97
CA GLY A 571 14.04 -4.08 -27.24
C GLY A 571 14.29 -5.60 -27.18
N SER A 572 14.45 -6.17 -25.97
CA SER A 572 14.67 -7.61 -25.78
C SER A 572 13.37 -8.32 -25.41
N ASP A 573 12.83 -9.11 -26.32
CA ASP A 573 11.67 -10.00 -26.05
C ASP A 573 12.00 -11.15 -25.09
N ASN A 574 13.29 -11.42 -24.85
CA ASN A 574 13.79 -12.56 -24.07
C ASN A 574 13.65 -12.40 -22.54
N VAL A 575 12.66 -11.62 -22.08
CA VAL A 575 12.32 -11.45 -20.66
C VAL A 575 11.09 -12.28 -20.34
N VAL A 576 11.20 -13.23 -19.41
CA VAL A 576 10.15 -14.21 -19.07
C VAL A 576 9.88 -14.20 -17.56
N VAL A 577 8.63 -14.39 -17.15
CA VAL A 577 8.26 -14.48 -15.72
C VAL A 577 8.25 -15.94 -15.28
N LYS A 578 8.84 -16.20 -14.10
CA LYS A 578 8.77 -17.48 -13.37
C LYS A 578 8.14 -17.24 -12.00
N ILE A 579 7.26 -18.13 -11.54
CA ILE A 579 6.49 -17.91 -10.30
C ILE A 579 7.22 -18.53 -9.12
N LEU A 580 7.63 -17.68 -8.18
CA LEU A 580 8.44 -18.06 -7.02
C LEU A 580 7.98 -17.31 -5.76
N ASP A 581 7.50 -18.05 -4.75
CA ASP A 581 7.50 -17.57 -3.37
C ASP A 581 8.57 -18.32 -2.57
N LEU A 582 9.55 -17.59 -2.04
CA LEU A 582 10.61 -18.16 -1.21
C LEU A 582 10.10 -18.55 0.19
N CYS A 583 8.91 -18.09 0.59
CA CYS A 583 8.23 -18.44 1.85
C CYS A 583 7.45 -19.77 1.78
N SER A 584 7.60 -20.56 0.72
CA SER A 584 7.00 -21.89 0.55
C SER A 584 7.98 -22.80 -0.20
N PHE A 585 8.52 -23.84 0.44
CA PHE A 585 9.45 -24.76 -0.24
C PHE A 585 8.80 -25.48 -1.42
N ASP A 586 7.49 -25.71 -1.35
CA ASP A 586 6.67 -26.27 -2.40
C ASP A 586 6.58 -25.34 -3.64
N SER A 587 6.52 -24.03 -3.41
CA SER A 587 6.59 -23.00 -4.45
C SER A 587 7.98 -22.93 -5.09
N VAL A 588 9.05 -23.03 -4.30
CA VAL A 588 10.42 -23.17 -4.80
C VAL A 588 10.58 -24.42 -5.67
N ARG A 589 10.07 -25.57 -5.21
CA ARG A 589 10.09 -26.86 -5.95
C ARG A 589 9.24 -26.84 -7.22
N ARG A 590 8.20 -26.02 -7.31
CA ARG A 590 7.46 -25.75 -8.57
C ARG A 590 8.26 -24.86 -9.51
N CYS A 591 8.82 -23.76 -9.02
CA CYS A 591 9.64 -22.84 -9.82
C CYS A 591 10.89 -23.53 -10.41
N ALA A 592 11.55 -24.39 -9.64
CA ALA A 592 12.74 -25.09 -10.11
C ALA A 592 12.42 -26.07 -11.25
N ARG A 593 11.32 -26.83 -11.15
CA ARG A 593 10.82 -27.69 -12.24
C ARG A 593 10.48 -26.87 -13.49
N ASP A 594 9.67 -25.82 -13.35
CA ASP A 594 9.32 -24.91 -14.44
C ASP A 594 10.57 -24.30 -15.13
N VAL A 595 11.68 -24.07 -14.41
CA VAL A 595 12.95 -23.68 -15.03
C VAL A 595 13.65 -24.85 -15.73
N LEU A 596 13.74 -26.03 -15.11
CA LEU A 596 14.35 -27.23 -15.72
C LEU A 596 13.61 -27.70 -16.98
N ASP A 597 12.27 -27.55 -17.00
CA ASP A 597 11.39 -27.98 -18.08
C ASP A 597 11.44 -27.05 -19.30
N THR A 598 11.67 -25.73 -19.12
CA THR A 598 11.73 -24.76 -20.24
C THR A 598 13.13 -24.27 -20.62
N GLU A 599 14.15 -24.47 -19.80
CA GLU A 599 15.47 -23.85 -19.99
C GLU A 599 16.59 -24.88 -20.14
N GLN A 600 17.11 -25.03 -21.36
CA GLN A 600 18.21 -25.98 -21.64
C GLN A 600 19.54 -25.61 -20.95
N LYS A 601 19.70 -24.35 -20.56
CA LYS A 601 20.88 -23.80 -19.86
C LYS A 601 20.48 -22.68 -18.91
N LEU A 602 21.15 -22.58 -17.76
CA LEU A 602 21.09 -21.47 -16.81
C LEU A 602 22.52 -21.03 -16.48
N HIS A 603 22.93 -19.85 -16.94
CA HIS A 603 24.31 -19.39 -16.84
C HIS A 603 24.57 -18.46 -15.64
N ILE A 604 23.54 -17.75 -15.17
CA ILE A 604 23.66 -16.86 -14.01
C ILE A 604 22.42 -17.04 -13.11
N LEU A 605 22.62 -17.31 -11.83
CA LEU A 605 21.59 -17.32 -10.79
C LEU A 605 21.84 -16.15 -9.82
N ILE A 606 20.87 -15.25 -9.69
CA ILE A 606 20.96 -14.06 -8.82
C ILE A 606 19.90 -14.17 -7.72
N ASN A 607 20.34 -14.67 -6.56
CA ASN A 607 19.58 -14.75 -5.30
C ASN A 607 19.55 -13.35 -4.65
N ASN A 608 18.75 -12.47 -5.26
CA ASN A 608 18.59 -11.05 -4.93
C ASN A 608 17.44 -10.73 -3.96
N ALA A 609 16.42 -11.59 -3.87
CA ALA A 609 15.22 -11.28 -3.10
C ALA A 609 15.52 -11.16 -1.60
N GLY A 610 14.70 -10.39 -0.89
CA GLY A 610 14.77 -10.40 0.56
C GLY A 610 13.82 -9.44 1.27
N ILE A 611 13.66 -9.70 2.56
CA ILE A 611 12.87 -8.93 3.52
C ILE A 611 13.68 -8.71 4.81
N THR A 612 13.32 -7.69 5.58
CA THR A 612 13.98 -7.31 6.84
C THR A 612 13.28 -7.81 8.10
N GLY A 613 11.95 -7.95 8.08
CA GLY A 613 11.15 -8.11 9.30
C GLY A 613 10.99 -6.82 10.12
N ILE A 614 12.04 -5.98 10.18
CA ILE A 614 12.13 -4.72 10.95
C ILE A 614 10.83 -3.90 10.91
N GLY A 615 10.20 -3.79 12.08
CA GLY A 615 8.98 -3.01 12.28
C GLY A 615 7.68 -3.81 12.09
N ARG A 616 7.74 -5.14 11.98
CA ARG A 616 6.57 -5.99 12.13
C ARG A 616 6.37 -6.28 13.61
N ASN A 617 5.28 -5.75 14.18
CA ASN A 617 4.94 -5.91 15.60
C ASN A 617 4.56 -7.36 16.02
N ARG A 618 4.89 -8.38 15.21
CA ARG A 618 4.69 -9.80 15.50
C ARG A 618 5.65 -10.66 14.66
N ARG A 619 6.14 -11.76 15.23
CA ARG A 619 6.84 -12.81 14.47
C ARG A 619 5.90 -13.44 13.43
N GLU A 620 6.45 -13.73 12.27
CA GLU A 620 5.77 -14.46 11.19
C GLU A 620 6.57 -15.74 10.89
N TYR A 621 5.90 -16.89 10.94
CA TYR A 621 6.42 -18.17 10.47
C TYR A 621 5.80 -18.51 9.11
N THR A 622 6.47 -19.38 8.35
CA THR A 622 6.00 -19.95 7.09
C THR A 622 5.15 -21.20 7.32
N GLU A 623 4.52 -21.69 6.25
CA GLU A 623 3.83 -22.99 6.25
C GLU A 623 4.82 -24.16 6.42
N ASP A 624 6.08 -23.99 5.98
CA ASP A 624 7.20 -24.92 6.25
C ASP A 624 7.76 -24.84 7.69
N GLY A 625 7.14 -24.04 8.57
CA GLY A 625 7.48 -23.98 10.00
C GLY A 625 8.82 -23.30 10.32
N CYS A 626 9.29 -22.36 9.48
CA CYS A 626 10.51 -21.60 9.69
C CYS A 626 10.21 -20.10 9.87
N GLU A 627 11.05 -19.33 10.58
CA GLU A 627 10.90 -17.87 10.63
C GLU A 627 11.07 -17.27 9.22
N LYS A 628 10.16 -16.36 8.87
CA LYS A 628 9.93 -15.93 7.49
C LYS A 628 11.06 -15.11 6.88
N VAL A 629 11.80 -14.32 7.66
CA VAL A 629 12.99 -13.59 7.20
C VAL A 629 14.12 -14.59 6.89
N MET A 630 14.40 -15.54 7.78
CA MET A 630 15.39 -16.59 7.54
C MET A 630 15.02 -17.44 6.32
N GLN A 631 13.77 -17.89 6.21
CA GLN A 631 13.37 -18.69 5.05
C GLN A 631 13.42 -17.89 3.75
N SER A 632 12.80 -16.70 3.70
CA SER A 632 12.73 -15.91 2.47
C SER A 632 14.10 -15.42 1.99
N ASN A 633 15.03 -15.12 2.90
CA ASN A 633 16.35 -14.59 2.53
C ASN A 633 17.36 -15.70 2.26
N HIS A 634 17.30 -16.81 3.00
CA HIS A 634 18.28 -17.89 2.98
C HIS A 634 17.70 -19.23 2.54
N LEU A 635 16.84 -19.89 3.33
CA LEU A 635 16.47 -21.30 3.09
C LEU A 635 15.76 -21.53 1.74
N GLY A 636 14.92 -20.60 1.29
CA GLY A 636 14.28 -20.66 -0.02
C GLY A 636 15.27 -20.54 -1.19
N HIS A 637 16.30 -19.68 -1.06
CA HIS A 637 17.38 -19.58 -2.03
C HIS A 637 18.32 -20.79 -1.98
N PHE A 638 18.56 -21.33 -0.79
CA PHE A 638 19.34 -22.55 -0.57
C PHE A 638 18.70 -23.75 -1.31
N LEU A 639 17.38 -23.92 -1.18
CA LEU A 639 16.63 -24.94 -1.91
C LEU A 639 16.57 -24.67 -3.42
N LEU A 640 16.31 -23.43 -3.85
CA LEU A 640 16.28 -23.06 -5.26
C LEU A 640 17.63 -23.35 -5.95
N THR A 641 18.73 -23.03 -5.26
CA THR A 641 20.09 -23.23 -5.77
C THR A 641 20.45 -24.73 -5.82
N ALA A 642 19.95 -25.54 -4.89
CA ALA A 642 20.15 -26.99 -4.90
C ALA A 642 19.49 -27.64 -6.13
N LEU A 643 18.19 -27.35 -6.33
CA LEU A 643 17.37 -27.94 -7.39
C LEU A 643 17.80 -27.53 -8.80
N LEU A 644 18.46 -26.37 -8.95
CA LEU A 644 18.99 -25.87 -10.22
C LEU A 644 20.48 -26.16 -10.43
N LEU A 645 21.13 -26.83 -9.49
CA LEU A 645 22.59 -26.95 -9.45
C LEU A 645 23.16 -27.69 -10.66
N ASP A 646 22.56 -28.81 -11.06
CA ASP A 646 23.10 -29.60 -12.17
C ASP A 646 22.82 -28.94 -13.53
N LEU A 647 21.79 -28.10 -13.64
CA LEU A 647 21.60 -27.20 -14.79
C LEU A 647 22.69 -26.12 -14.82
N LEU A 648 23.07 -25.55 -13.67
CA LEU A 648 24.18 -24.61 -13.55
C LEU A 648 25.53 -25.25 -13.93
N LYS A 649 25.82 -26.47 -13.45
CA LYS A 649 27.01 -27.26 -13.85
C LYS A 649 27.03 -27.53 -15.36
N LYS A 650 25.92 -28.02 -15.93
CA LYS A 650 25.74 -28.24 -17.38
C LYS A 650 25.91 -26.97 -18.23
N SER A 651 25.77 -25.80 -17.61
CA SER A 651 25.88 -24.48 -18.25
C SER A 651 27.21 -23.78 -17.99
N ALA A 652 28.21 -24.47 -17.43
CA ALA A 652 29.52 -23.90 -17.13
C ALA A 652 30.21 -23.31 -18.39
N PRO A 653 30.93 -22.17 -18.28
CA PRO A 653 31.10 -21.35 -17.08
C PRO A 653 29.80 -20.63 -16.69
N SER A 654 29.43 -20.76 -15.41
CA SER A 654 28.20 -20.21 -14.83
C SER A 654 28.44 -19.64 -13.43
N ARG A 655 27.54 -18.76 -12.97
CA ARG A 655 27.73 -17.95 -11.76
C ARG A 655 26.50 -17.96 -10.85
N ILE A 656 26.73 -18.03 -9.55
CA ILE A 656 25.71 -17.88 -8.50
C ILE A 656 26.06 -16.64 -7.67
N ILE A 657 25.13 -15.70 -7.55
CA ILE A 657 25.31 -14.41 -6.88
C ILE A 657 24.29 -14.30 -5.74
N ASN A 658 24.79 -14.22 -4.50
CA ASN A 658 23.99 -14.16 -3.28
C ASN A 658 23.99 -12.74 -2.69
N VAL A 659 22.85 -12.07 -2.68
CA VAL A 659 22.76 -10.70 -2.15
C VAL A 659 22.64 -10.70 -0.62
N SER A 660 23.70 -10.21 0.01
CA SER A 660 23.81 -9.97 1.44
C SER A 660 23.72 -8.45 1.75
N SER A 661 24.14 -8.05 2.94
CA SER A 661 24.09 -6.67 3.45
C SER A 661 25.05 -6.54 4.63
N ASP A 662 25.76 -5.41 4.74
CA ASP A 662 26.65 -5.13 5.89
C ASP A 662 25.95 -5.22 7.27
N ALA A 663 24.62 -5.33 7.32
CA ALA A 663 23.88 -5.78 8.49
C ALA A 663 24.37 -7.15 9.06
N TYR A 664 25.07 -7.98 8.28
CA TYR A 664 25.63 -9.25 8.77
C TYR A 664 26.56 -9.07 9.98
N THR A 665 27.18 -7.89 10.18
CA THR A 665 28.10 -7.63 11.30
C THR A 665 27.40 -7.49 12.66
N PHE A 666 26.07 -7.49 12.71
CA PHE A 666 25.28 -7.54 13.95
C PHE A 666 24.93 -8.99 14.34
N GLU A 667 25.90 -9.89 14.14
CA GLU A 667 25.78 -11.34 14.18
C GLU A 667 25.44 -11.94 15.57
N LYS A 668 24.43 -12.81 15.62
CA LYS A 668 24.15 -13.77 16.71
C LYS A 668 23.49 -15.04 16.15
N LEU A 669 24.17 -15.70 15.22
CA LEU A 669 23.65 -16.89 14.54
C LEU A 669 23.87 -18.15 15.41
N ASP A 670 22.81 -18.61 16.07
CA ASP A 670 22.81 -19.91 16.75
C ASP A 670 22.41 -21.01 15.77
N LEU A 671 23.32 -21.96 15.51
CA LEU A 671 23.04 -23.10 14.64
C LEU A 671 22.06 -24.12 15.26
N ASN A 672 21.83 -24.07 16.58
CA ASN A 672 20.80 -24.89 17.23
C ASN A 672 19.39 -24.33 16.97
N ASP A 673 19.27 -23.08 16.53
CA ASP A 673 18.02 -22.39 16.18
C ASP A 673 18.10 -21.79 14.77
N MET A 674 18.44 -22.61 13.77
CA MET A 674 18.41 -22.22 12.35
C MET A 674 16.99 -21.89 11.83
N ARG A 675 15.95 -22.18 12.62
CA ARG A 675 14.57 -21.73 12.36
C ARG A 675 14.26 -20.36 12.96
N ASN A 676 15.19 -19.75 13.72
CA ASN A 676 15.09 -18.41 14.32
C ASN A 676 13.90 -18.24 15.29
N GLU A 677 13.47 -19.32 15.93
CA GLU A 677 12.32 -19.38 16.85
C GLU A 677 12.57 -18.52 18.11
N SER A 678 13.79 -18.57 18.65
CA SER A 678 14.21 -17.91 19.89
C SER A 678 14.82 -16.51 19.73
N VAL A 679 15.18 -16.09 18.51
CA VAL A 679 15.96 -14.85 18.27
C VAL A 679 15.06 -13.62 18.30
N HIS A 680 14.84 -13.01 19.47
CA HIS A 680 13.77 -12.01 19.71
C HIS A 680 13.89 -10.62 19.02
N SER A 681 14.89 -10.36 18.16
CA SER A 681 15.11 -9.03 17.55
C SER A 681 15.09 -9.06 16.02
N ASP A 682 14.24 -8.24 15.38
CA ASP A 682 14.14 -8.12 13.92
C ASP A 682 15.49 -7.82 13.24
N ILE A 683 16.31 -6.97 13.87
CA ILE A 683 17.63 -6.61 13.34
C ILE A 683 18.55 -7.83 13.37
N ALA A 684 18.47 -8.66 14.41
CA ALA A 684 19.23 -9.90 14.52
C ALA A 684 18.70 -10.98 13.56
N LEU A 685 17.38 -11.09 13.35
CA LEU A 685 16.80 -11.98 12.32
C LEU A 685 17.36 -11.65 10.93
N TYR A 686 17.34 -10.36 10.57
CA TYR A 686 17.89 -9.90 9.29
C TYR A 686 19.40 -10.13 9.20
N ALA A 687 20.17 -9.74 10.22
CA ALA A 687 21.62 -9.95 10.29
C ALA A 687 22.00 -11.43 10.13
N ASN A 688 21.37 -12.33 10.91
CA ASN A 688 21.58 -13.77 10.83
C ASN A 688 21.28 -14.31 9.42
N SER A 689 20.18 -13.88 8.80
CA SER A 689 19.83 -14.32 7.43
C SER A 689 20.83 -13.83 6.35
N LYS A 690 21.46 -12.67 6.56
CA LYS A 690 22.44 -12.10 5.63
C LYS A 690 23.85 -12.65 5.87
N LEU A 691 24.19 -13.02 7.11
CA LEU A 691 25.35 -13.84 7.45
C LEU A 691 25.22 -15.26 6.86
N ALA A 692 24.05 -15.90 6.97
CA ALA A 692 23.78 -17.21 6.39
C ALA A 692 24.06 -17.27 4.87
N ASN A 693 23.70 -16.22 4.13
CA ASN A 693 24.02 -16.12 2.69
C ASN A 693 25.53 -15.99 2.40
N ILE A 694 26.32 -15.41 3.30
CA ILE A 694 27.80 -15.35 3.18
C ILE A 694 28.42 -16.72 3.49
N LEU A 695 27.95 -17.39 4.54
CA LEU A 695 28.40 -18.73 4.93
C LEU A 695 28.08 -19.77 3.84
N PHE A 696 26.85 -19.75 3.34
CA PHE A 696 26.40 -20.55 2.20
C PHE A 696 27.26 -20.33 0.95
N THR A 697 27.57 -19.07 0.62
CA THR A 697 28.46 -18.73 -0.50
C THR A 697 29.83 -19.40 -0.38
N LYS A 698 30.42 -19.41 0.82
CA LYS A 698 31.76 -19.98 1.05
C LYS A 698 31.77 -21.51 0.99
N GLU A 699 30.83 -22.17 1.64
CA GLU A 699 30.75 -23.64 1.60
C GLU A 699 30.35 -24.15 0.21
N LEU A 700 29.43 -23.46 -0.49
CA LEU A 700 29.08 -23.83 -1.87
C LEU A 700 30.24 -23.58 -2.84
N ALA A 701 30.94 -22.45 -2.73
CA ALA A 701 32.15 -22.19 -3.53
C ALA A 701 33.23 -23.27 -3.33
N HIS A 702 33.35 -23.80 -2.11
CA HIS A 702 34.24 -24.92 -1.81
C HIS A 702 33.75 -26.23 -2.45
N ARG A 703 32.48 -26.62 -2.27
CA ARG A 703 31.89 -27.84 -2.87
C ARG A 703 31.89 -27.82 -4.40
N LEU A 704 31.79 -26.64 -5.03
CA LEU A 704 31.77 -26.49 -6.49
C LEU A 704 33.15 -26.23 -7.12
N SER A 705 34.23 -26.32 -6.35
CA SER A 705 35.60 -26.24 -6.88
C SER A 705 35.80 -27.25 -8.03
N GLY A 706 36.43 -26.81 -9.12
CA GLY A 706 36.63 -27.62 -10.33
C GLY A 706 35.42 -27.77 -11.27
N THR A 707 34.19 -27.49 -10.84
CA THR A 707 32.98 -27.70 -11.66
C THR A 707 32.73 -26.64 -12.75
N GLY A 708 33.49 -25.54 -12.74
CA GLY A 708 33.25 -24.38 -13.62
C GLY A 708 32.09 -23.48 -13.18
N VAL A 709 31.46 -23.76 -12.05
CA VAL A 709 30.45 -22.89 -11.40
C VAL A 709 31.13 -22.03 -10.34
N THR A 710 30.98 -20.71 -10.39
CA THR A 710 31.45 -19.80 -9.33
C THR A 710 30.33 -19.29 -8.45
N VAL A 711 30.62 -19.01 -7.17
CA VAL A 711 29.64 -18.57 -6.17
C VAL A 711 30.20 -17.38 -5.41
N ASN A 712 29.53 -16.22 -5.45
CA ASN A 712 29.99 -15.01 -4.76
C ASN A 712 28.83 -14.31 -4.03
N ALA A 713 29.18 -13.55 -2.99
CA ALA A 713 28.26 -12.73 -2.22
C ALA A 713 28.54 -11.24 -2.44
N LEU A 714 27.56 -10.38 -2.20
CA LEU A 714 27.75 -8.93 -2.30
C LEU A 714 26.84 -8.13 -1.38
N HIS A 715 27.18 -6.85 -1.21
CA HIS A 715 26.30 -5.82 -0.67
C HIS A 715 26.07 -4.72 -1.74
N PRO A 716 24.81 -4.32 -2.01
CA PRO A 716 24.51 -3.22 -2.95
C PRO A 716 24.88 -1.82 -2.41
N GLY A 717 25.24 -1.71 -1.12
CA GLY A 717 25.39 -0.44 -0.41
C GLY A 717 24.12 -0.02 0.34
N CYS A 718 24.15 1.18 0.91
CA CYS A 718 22.99 1.84 1.49
C CYS A 718 22.14 2.42 0.34
N VAL A 719 20.99 1.80 0.01
CA VAL A 719 20.12 2.21 -1.11
C VAL A 719 18.76 2.63 -0.58
N GLU A 720 18.19 3.73 -1.08
CA GLU A 720 16.85 4.19 -0.67
C GLU A 720 15.80 3.21 -1.20
N THR A 721 15.25 2.38 -0.30
CA THR A 721 14.31 1.30 -0.62
C THR A 721 13.26 1.13 0.47
N ASN A 722 12.07 0.64 0.11
CA ASN A 722 10.94 0.30 1.00
C ASN A 722 11.28 -0.84 1.99
N ILE A 723 12.49 -1.39 1.94
CA ILE A 723 13.03 -2.42 2.84
C ILE A 723 12.99 -1.98 4.33
N MET A 724 12.85 -0.69 4.62
CA MET A 724 12.67 -0.16 5.99
C MET A 724 11.31 0.53 6.25
N ASP A 725 10.33 0.39 5.36
CA ASP A 725 9.07 1.16 5.41
C ASP A 725 8.10 0.73 6.54
N GLY A 726 8.42 -0.36 7.27
CA GLY A 726 7.73 -0.78 8.50
C GLY A 726 8.18 -0.04 9.77
N SER A 727 9.26 0.76 9.72
CA SER A 727 9.80 1.41 10.92
C SER A 727 8.96 2.60 11.40
N GLU A 728 8.66 2.64 12.71
CA GLU A 728 8.03 3.76 13.41
C GLU A 728 8.96 4.44 14.45
N GLY A 729 8.51 5.56 15.02
CA GLY A 729 9.18 6.25 16.13
C GLY A 729 10.44 7.06 15.77
N VAL A 730 11.28 7.32 16.78
CA VAL A 730 12.52 8.11 16.65
C VAL A 730 13.53 7.41 15.75
N PHE A 731 13.64 6.09 15.85
CA PHE A 731 14.51 5.27 15.00
C PHE A 731 14.18 5.47 13.51
N ALA A 732 12.90 5.42 13.14
CA ALA A 732 12.43 5.69 11.78
C ALA A 732 12.71 7.13 11.30
N THR A 733 12.87 8.07 12.23
CA THR A 733 13.19 9.47 11.92
C THR A 733 14.69 9.64 11.70
N MET A 734 15.53 9.06 12.56
CA MET A 734 16.98 9.03 12.40
C MET A 734 17.40 8.30 11.12
N THR A 735 16.82 7.12 10.84
CA THR A 735 17.10 6.39 9.58
C THR A 735 16.68 7.23 8.37
N LYS A 736 15.49 7.85 8.35
CA LYS A 736 15.07 8.67 7.20
C LYS A 736 15.97 9.89 6.96
N ILE A 737 16.56 10.48 8.00
CA ILE A 737 17.60 11.53 7.85
C ILE A 737 18.90 10.94 7.28
N LEU A 738 19.33 9.76 7.75
CA LEU A 738 20.54 9.07 7.29
C LEU A 738 20.42 8.60 5.83
N PHE A 739 19.30 7.98 5.43
CA PHE A 739 19.06 7.56 4.05
C PHE A 739 18.95 8.77 3.10
N ALA A 740 18.19 9.82 3.46
CA ALA A 740 18.08 11.02 2.62
C ALA A 740 19.43 11.71 2.35
N THR A 741 20.46 11.45 3.17
CA THR A 741 21.79 12.05 3.08
C THR A 741 22.86 11.10 2.53
N ILE A 742 22.79 9.79 2.78
CA ILE A 742 23.85 8.83 2.40
C ILE A 742 23.41 7.85 1.28
N ALA A 743 22.12 7.69 1.02
CA ALA A 743 21.64 6.63 0.15
C ALA A 743 22.01 6.80 -1.34
N LYS A 744 22.37 5.67 -1.95
CA LYS A 744 22.49 5.45 -3.39
C LYS A 744 21.12 5.43 -4.07
N THR A 745 21.08 5.73 -5.36
CA THR A 745 19.91 5.44 -6.21
C THR A 745 19.76 3.94 -6.46
N VAL A 746 18.63 3.55 -7.03
CA VAL A 746 18.32 2.18 -7.46
C VAL A 746 19.34 1.64 -8.48
N GLU A 747 19.77 2.48 -9.40
CA GLU A 747 20.71 2.19 -10.48
C GLU A 747 22.15 2.12 -9.97
N GLU A 748 22.53 3.05 -9.08
CA GLU A 748 23.80 3.04 -8.33
C GLU A 748 23.89 1.77 -7.44
N GLY A 749 22.79 1.35 -6.81
CA GLY A 749 22.71 0.15 -5.98
C GLY A 749 22.79 -1.17 -6.76
N ALA A 750 22.38 -1.19 -8.04
CA ALA A 750 22.43 -2.38 -8.88
C ALA A 750 23.85 -2.69 -9.41
N GLN A 751 24.76 -1.71 -9.41
CA GLN A 751 26.07 -1.82 -10.08
C GLN A 751 26.91 -3.00 -9.61
N THR A 752 26.98 -3.26 -8.30
CA THR A 752 27.79 -4.36 -7.77
C THR A 752 27.18 -5.72 -8.16
N THR A 753 25.85 -5.83 -8.25
CA THR A 753 25.17 -7.04 -8.74
C THR A 753 25.45 -7.28 -10.22
N ILE A 754 25.41 -6.22 -11.05
CA ILE A 754 25.76 -6.28 -12.48
C ILE A 754 27.21 -6.73 -12.64
N HIS A 755 28.16 -6.07 -11.96
CA HIS A 755 29.59 -6.36 -12.02
C HIS A 755 29.93 -7.82 -11.71
N VAL A 756 29.48 -8.34 -10.56
CA VAL A 756 29.74 -9.74 -10.18
C VAL A 756 29.09 -10.73 -11.17
N SER A 757 27.93 -10.37 -11.74
CA SER A 757 27.23 -11.20 -12.72
C SER A 757 27.92 -11.27 -14.08
N VAL A 758 28.45 -10.16 -14.61
CA VAL A 758 28.82 -10.06 -16.04
C VAL A 758 30.31 -9.85 -16.32
N ASP A 759 31.12 -9.38 -15.36
CA ASP A 759 32.52 -9.03 -15.61
C ASP A 759 33.37 -10.29 -15.94
N PRO A 760 33.99 -10.41 -17.13
CA PRO A 760 34.85 -11.55 -17.47
C PRO A 760 36.03 -11.74 -16.53
N ARG A 761 36.56 -10.66 -15.93
CA ARG A 761 37.67 -10.69 -14.96
C ARG A 761 37.34 -11.53 -13.71
N LEU A 762 36.04 -11.76 -13.44
CA LEU A 762 35.54 -12.53 -12.31
C LEU A 762 35.12 -13.97 -12.66
N GLU A 763 35.32 -14.45 -13.89
CA GLU A 763 34.85 -15.77 -14.33
C GLU A 763 35.37 -16.94 -13.47
N ARG A 764 36.60 -16.83 -12.95
CA ARG A 764 37.23 -17.82 -12.06
C ARG A 764 37.20 -17.43 -10.58
N THR A 765 36.59 -16.30 -10.24
CA THR A 765 36.54 -15.80 -8.86
C THR A 765 35.37 -16.43 -8.12
N SER A 766 35.63 -17.12 -7.01
CA SER A 766 34.62 -17.83 -6.22
C SER A 766 34.89 -17.69 -4.72
N GLY A 767 33.85 -17.78 -3.90
CA GLY A 767 33.89 -17.66 -2.44
C GLY A 767 34.11 -16.24 -1.91
N LYS A 768 34.03 -15.21 -2.76
CA LYS A 768 34.37 -13.81 -2.42
C LYS A 768 33.14 -12.98 -2.04
N TYR A 769 33.41 -11.84 -1.39
CA TYR A 769 32.42 -10.85 -0.99
C TYR A 769 32.73 -9.49 -1.65
N PHE A 770 31.72 -8.85 -2.23
CA PHE A 770 31.89 -7.61 -3.01
C PHE A 770 31.05 -6.45 -2.46
N SER A 771 31.59 -5.23 -2.56
CA SER A 771 30.86 -3.97 -2.37
C SER A 771 31.47 -2.92 -3.28
N ASP A 772 30.64 -2.06 -3.87
CA ASP A 772 31.08 -0.99 -4.78
C ASP A 772 32.03 -1.49 -5.87
N CYS A 773 31.59 -2.54 -6.57
CA CYS A 773 32.28 -3.21 -7.67
C CYS A 773 33.73 -3.63 -7.36
N LYS A 774 34.04 -3.95 -6.10
CA LYS A 774 35.36 -4.39 -5.62
C LYS A 774 35.24 -5.55 -4.63
N GLU A 775 36.20 -6.45 -4.64
CA GLU A 775 36.33 -7.45 -3.57
C GLU A 775 36.68 -6.75 -2.25
N VAL A 776 35.96 -7.06 -1.19
CA VAL A 776 36.15 -6.48 0.14
C VAL A 776 36.25 -7.56 1.21
N LYS A 777 37.16 -7.37 2.18
CA LYS A 777 37.35 -8.32 3.27
C LYS A 777 36.14 -8.32 4.22
N LEU A 778 35.65 -9.51 4.54
CA LEU A 778 34.59 -9.71 5.53
C LEU A 778 35.08 -9.33 6.93
N LYS A 779 34.24 -8.60 7.66
CA LYS A 779 34.43 -8.21 9.06
C LYS A 779 33.94 -9.35 9.96
N GLY A 780 34.44 -9.43 11.20
CA GLY A 780 34.05 -10.47 12.16
C GLY A 780 34.68 -11.85 11.90
N SER A 781 34.67 -12.69 12.94
CA SER A 781 35.18 -14.07 12.88
C SER A 781 34.13 -15.02 12.29
N SER A 782 32.85 -14.88 12.66
CA SER A 782 31.79 -15.81 12.27
C SER A 782 31.63 -15.89 10.75
N ALA A 783 31.62 -14.75 10.05
CA ALA A 783 31.60 -14.67 8.58
C ALA A 783 32.82 -15.34 7.89
N ASN A 784 33.86 -15.71 8.65
CA ASN A 784 35.06 -16.37 8.16
C ASN A 784 35.26 -17.80 8.73
N ASP A 785 34.37 -18.30 9.58
CA ASP A 785 34.44 -19.65 10.14
C ASP A 785 33.90 -20.71 9.14
N ARG A 786 34.82 -21.59 8.70
CA ARG A 786 34.52 -22.70 7.79
C ARG A 786 33.72 -23.82 8.47
N THR A 787 33.89 -24.02 9.76
CA THR A 787 33.14 -25.00 10.57
C THR A 787 31.70 -24.57 10.72
N LEU A 788 31.49 -23.28 11.04
CA LEU A 788 30.17 -22.65 11.06
C LEU A 788 29.50 -22.73 9.67
N ALA A 789 30.23 -22.44 8.60
CA ALA A 789 29.71 -22.51 7.23
C ALA A 789 29.26 -23.91 6.82
N LYS A 790 30.10 -24.93 7.05
CA LYS A 790 29.77 -26.33 6.78
C LYS A 790 28.57 -26.81 7.61
N ARG A 791 28.56 -26.52 8.91
CA ARG A 791 27.49 -26.97 9.82
C ARG A 791 26.16 -26.26 9.56
N LEU A 792 26.18 -24.98 9.16
CA LEU A 792 24.99 -24.28 8.64
C LEU A 792 24.44 -25.00 7.41
N PHE A 793 25.31 -25.34 6.46
CA PHE A 793 24.92 -26.02 5.22
C PHE A 793 24.23 -27.35 5.51
N GLU A 794 24.83 -28.22 6.32
CA GLU A 794 24.28 -29.53 6.72
C GLU A 794 22.93 -29.43 7.46
N ILE A 795 22.65 -28.31 8.13
CA ILE A 795 21.38 -28.06 8.82
C ILE A 795 20.34 -27.52 7.82
N SER A 796 20.74 -26.63 6.90
CA SER A 796 19.87 -26.17 5.81
C SER A 796 19.44 -27.33 4.90
N GLU A 797 20.33 -28.28 4.56
CA GLU A 797 19.99 -29.51 3.81
C GLU A 797 18.85 -30.30 4.50
N LYS A 798 18.94 -30.46 5.82
CA LYS A 798 17.92 -31.15 6.65
C LYS A 798 16.61 -30.36 6.77
N ILE A 799 16.66 -29.04 6.84
CA ILE A 799 15.46 -28.19 6.98
C ILE A 799 14.66 -28.13 5.68
N VAL A 800 15.32 -28.04 4.52
CA VAL A 800 14.62 -27.93 3.22
C VAL A 800 14.25 -29.29 2.59
N GLY A 801 14.77 -30.39 3.16
CA GLY A 801 14.60 -31.74 2.63
C GLY A 801 15.28 -31.95 1.28
N GLU A 802 16.49 -31.40 1.10
CA GLU A 802 17.25 -31.48 -0.15
C GLU A 802 18.75 -31.56 0.16
N SER A 803 19.47 -32.47 -0.50
CA SER A 803 20.92 -32.61 -0.34
C SER A 803 21.63 -32.11 -1.59
N TYR A 804 22.72 -31.37 -1.41
CA TYR A 804 23.59 -31.01 -2.52
C TYR A 804 24.38 -32.26 -2.95
N PRO A 805 24.35 -32.65 -4.24
CA PRO A 805 25.19 -33.74 -4.72
C PRO A 805 26.66 -33.39 -4.45
N GLN A 806 27.35 -34.29 -3.73
CA GLN A 806 28.79 -34.17 -3.47
C GLN A 806 29.57 -34.33 -4.78
N SER A 807 30.74 -33.69 -4.82
CA SER A 807 31.60 -33.52 -6.00
C SER A 807 32.31 -34.79 -6.43
#